data_AF-A0A957PWZ3-F1
#
_entry.id   AF-A0A957PWZ3-F1
#
_cell.length_a   1.000
_cell.length_b   1.000
_cell.length_c   1.000
_cell.angle_alpha   90.00
_cell.angle_beta   90.00
_cell.angle_gamma   90.00
#
_symmetry.space_group_name_H-M   'P 1'
#
loop_
_entity.id
_entity.type
_entity.pdbx_description
1 polymer ?
#
loop_
_entity_poly.entity_id
_entity_poly.type
_entity_poly.pdbx_seq_one_letter_code
_entity_poly.pdbx_strand_id
1 'polypeptide(L)'
;MRPSRTTLVILYITTLVLVLAQPLSAVEIAPAPLTSDKDTSFYLPIIITSSEPIIPSTTKVLTPATVQQLESISPDGSTFIFSETTPELSSLSQGDVMVSEASTAAPYGFLRAVTSVSNQGNQVVVQTQAATLEDAIEQGVIHTSQVLSPENVRDSSLVKGVSLVNSASFLFELEDVVLFDKDGDEKTTGDQILAKGSITLSPEFDFDADIQKGQLKSLDFTYRANQITELEIEARVTGIDIKREKEIARHNFAPITVYVVTPVIAFPVVLTPILSVHVGIDGGVHVGVTAGVTHEMNMAAGLRYADKAWTPIKNFTDNFEYNPPRLTAGVDLKGYAGLQLELLLYGVVGPHIDINLYLKLEADIFDTPWWTLYIGLEAPVGINIEIFSRVITSHEVLVIAIQDILAQAKVSTEGTCGRFAYINQGIDRYPVFLPNGSKEPWFIDPFISDIFHENESAIVHGHQFMNNDWGPIGEYENARWLMGYLSVEYKTNCSELDTNDNIAFSSSSSSATNAGVMVMNSAGGDVRKIASLEVRNSYFLSVQCPTWSPEGDEIAFFKRTGLDFGDIFIVRNDGANSRNSTNNPYWYGKLVWSPDGTRFVYHTGYADSIQLIDVDSPLSHLAGISMSDGNPNWSPDSQLLVFDSTLSSTTAGIYMIKVDGSEPRQITDNPWMDTDPSWSPDGSKIAFVSNRDGDNEIFTMDVNGANVQQLTNNTSVDSDPVWSHNGAHIAFVSDRDGNNEIYVMNADGSNQHNVTNTPHQEYCPDWFGVR
;
A
#
# COMPACT_ATOMS: atom_id res chain seq x y z
N MET A 1 36.93 49.48 -48.87
CA MET A 1 37.85 48.35 -48.62
C MET A 1 39.09 48.86 -47.88
N ARG A 2 39.36 48.22 -46.73
CA ARG A 2 40.59 48.12 -45.92
C ARG A 2 41.16 49.31 -45.10
N PRO A 3 41.79 49.01 -43.92
CA PRO A 3 41.74 49.81 -42.68
C PRO A 3 43.12 49.95 -41.95
N SER A 4 43.09 50.16 -40.61
CA SER A 4 44.14 49.99 -39.56
C SER A 4 44.74 51.30 -39.01
N ARG A 5 45.10 51.56 -37.73
CA ARG A 5 45.48 50.80 -36.49
C ARG A 5 45.31 51.77 -35.28
N THR A 6 44.70 51.39 -34.14
CA THR A 6 45.27 50.88 -32.85
C THR A 6 46.04 51.90 -31.97
N THR A 7 45.61 52.03 -30.69
CA THR A 7 46.12 52.89 -29.60
C THR A 7 46.57 52.03 -28.40
N LEU A 8 47.53 52.53 -27.59
CA LEU A 8 48.06 51.90 -26.38
C LEU A 8 48.34 52.97 -25.28
N VAL A 9 48.15 52.62 -23.99
CA VAL A 9 48.91 53.04 -22.76
C VAL A 9 48.38 54.19 -21.84
N ILE A 10 47.90 53.78 -20.64
CA ILE A 10 48.29 54.18 -19.24
C ILE A 10 47.46 55.13 -18.31
N LEU A 11 47.24 54.57 -17.08
CA LEU A 11 47.17 55.05 -15.67
C LEU A 11 46.00 55.84 -15.03
N TYR A 12 45.60 55.29 -13.85
CA TYR A 12 45.08 55.83 -12.56
C TYR A 12 44.20 57.08 -12.52
N ILE A 13 42.99 56.96 -11.93
CA ILE A 13 42.36 58.00 -11.07
C ILE A 13 41.44 57.37 -9.99
N THR A 14 41.64 57.79 -8.74
CA THR A 14 40.68 57.79 -7.60
C THR A 14 39.65 58.91 -7.76
N THR A 15 38.34 58.65 -7.63
CA THR A 15 37.37 59.70 -7.21
C THR A 15 36.11 59.14 -6.55
N LEU A 16 35.81 59.70 -5.38
CA LEU A 16 34.56 59.68 -4.63
C LEU A 16 33.45 60.43 -5.39
N VAL A 17 32.24 59.86 -5.51
CA VAL A 17 31.01 60.60 -5.87
C VAL A 17 29.81 60.08 -5.07
N LEU A 18 29.23 60.97 -4.26
CA LEU A 18 27.87 60.88 -3.71
C LEU A 18 26.84 60.96 -4.86
N VAL A 19 25.93 59.99 -4.98
CA VAL A 19 24.60 60.21 -5.61
C VAL A 19 23.52 59.45 -4.84
N LEU A 20 22.39 60.14 -4.72
CA LEU A 20 21.17 59.92 -3.95
C LEU A 20 20.39 58.63 -4.32
N ALA A 21 19.64 58.17 -3.34
CA ALA A 21 18.71 57.05 -3.33
C ALA A 21 17.71 56.99 -4.52
N GLN A 22 17.59 55.82 -5.16
CA GLN A 22 16.38 55.17 -5.73
C GLN A 22 16.70 53.66 -6.00
N PRO A 23 15.70 52.75 -6.05
CA PRO A 23 15.91 51.30 -5.85
C PRO A 23 16.52 50.59 -7.08
N LEU A 24 17.37 49.60 -6.83
CA LEU A 24 17.96 48.75 -7.86
C LEU A 24 16.91 47.80 -8.47
N SER A 25 16.70 47.92 -9.77
CA SER A 25 16.16 46.84 -10.60
C SER A 25 17.28 45.86 -10.92
N ALA A 26 16.99 44.55 -10.82
CA ALA A 26 17.92 43.47 -11.13
C ALA A 26 18.45 43.57 -12.57
N VAL A 27 19.77 43.42 -12.72
CA VAL A 27 20.44 43.27 -14.02
C VAL A 27 20.76 41.78 -14.18
N GLU A 28 20.07 41.11 -15.11
CA GLU A 28 20.46 39.81 -15.64
C GLU A 28 21.79 39.94 -16.39
N ILE A 29 22.76 39.07 -16.08
CA ILE A 29 23.96 38.89 -16.89
C ILE A 29 24.05 37.40 -17.26
N ALA A 30 24.03 37.13 -18.56
CA ALA A 30 24.12 35.79 -19.13
C ALA A 30 25.48 35.11 -18.84
N PRO A 31 25.52 33.78 -18.64
CA PRO A 31 26.76 33.06 -18.37
C PRO A 31 27.66 32.95 -19.62
N ALA A 32 28.98 33.07 -19.41
CA ALA A 32 30.01 32.84 -20.42
C ALA A 32 30.25 31.33 -20.65
N PRO A 33 30.74 30.89 -21.82
CA PRO A 33 30.90 29.47 -22.13
C PRO A 33 32.08 28.84 -21.38
N LEU A 34 31.84 27.66 -20.80
CA LEU A 34 32.80 26.82 -20.08
C LEU A 34 33.74 26.06 -21.02
N THR A 35 35.03 26.04 -20.71
CA THR A 35 36.03 25.11 -21.29
C THR A 35 36.15 23.84 -20.43
N SER A 36 36.42 22.72 -21.09
CA SER A 36 36.33 21.34 -20.59
C SER A 36 37.44 20.89 -19.63
N ASP A 37 37.31 21.13 -18.34
CA ASP A 37 38.02 20.33 -17.32
C ASP A 37 37.00 19.86 -16.27
N LYS A 38 36.91 18.54 -16.09
CA LYS A 38 35.93 17.87 -15.20
C LYS A 38 36.30 17.90 -13.71
N ASP A 39 37.15 18.84 -13.29
CA ASP A 39 37.73 18.87 -11.93
C ASP A 39 37.69 20.26 -11.26
N THR A 40 36.88 21.20 -11.76
CA THR A 40 36.86 22.56 -11.21
C THR A 40 35.69 22.77 -10.24
N SER A 41 36.02 23.00 -8.97
CA SER A 41 35.16 23.60 -7.96
C SER A 41 34.55 24.91 -8.48
N PHE A 42 33.24 25.09 -8.29
CA PHE A 42 32.53 26.31 -8.71
C PHE A 42 32.81 27.45 -7.72
N TYR A 43 33.44 28.52 -8.19
CA TYR A 43 33.66 29.74 -7.39
C TYR A 43 32.48 30.71 -7.57
N LEU A 44 31.73 30.97 -6.50
CA LEU A 44 30.65 31.97 -6.46
C LEU A 44 31.18 33.39 -6.16
N PRO A 45 30.45 34.46 -6.55
CA PRO A 45 30.80 35.84 -6.19
C PRO A 45 30.72 36.08 -4.68
N ILE A 46 31.64 36.91 -4.17
CA ILE A 46 31.76 37.31 -2.77
C ILE A 46 30.50 38.10 -2.35
N ILE A 47 29.72 37.56 -1.40
CA ILE A 47 28.56 38.24 -0.81
C ILE A 47 29.03 39.05 0.40
N ILE A 48 28.91 40.37 0.34
CA ILE A 48 29.22 41.27 1.47
C ILE A 48 27.97 41.40 2.34
N THR A 49 28.00 40.81 3.55
CA THR A 49 26.91 40.91 4.55
C THR A 49 26.99 42.18 5.40
N SER A 50 25.88 42.54 6.06
CA SER A 50 25.71 43.80 6.83
C SER A 50 26.53 43.89 8.14
N SER A 51 27.26 42.84 8.50
CA SER A 51 28.29 42.84 9.55
C SER A 51 29.53 42.12 9.02
N GLU A 52 30.72 42.66 9.31
CA GLU A 52 31.98 42.01 8.92
C GLU A 52 32.11 40.66 9.65
N PRO A 53 32.46 39.58 8.94
CA PRO A 53 32.71 38.29 9.59
C PRO A 53 33.95 38.35 10.50
N ILE A 54 33.91 37.59 11.59
CA ILE A 54 34.98 37.44 12.58
C ILE A 54 35.35 35.96 12.63
N ILE A 55 36.56 35.66 12.17
CA ILE A 55 37.16 34.32 12.25
C ILE A 55 38.21 34.34 13.36
N PRO A 56 38.12 33.48 14.39
CA PRO A 56 39.11 33.39 15.45
C PRO A 56 40.51 33.16 14.91
N SER A 57 41.54 33.72 15.56
CA SER A 57 42.95 33.47 15.19
C SER A 57 43.39 32.00 15.38
N THR A 58 42.61 31.24 16.16
CA THR A 58 42.76 29.79 16.36
C THR A 58 42.25 28.98 15.16
N THR A 59 41.49 29.58 14.24
CA THR A 59 41.08 28.95 12.99
C THR A 59 42.21 29.03 11.96
N LYS A 60 42.66 27.88 11.46
CA LYS A 60 43.79 27.72 10.55
C LYS A 60 43.30 27.13 9.24
N VAL A 61 43.23 27.97 8.21
CA VAL A 61 42.87 27.52 6.85
C VAL A 61 44.10 26.93 6.18
N LEU A 62 44.04 25.65 5.82
CA LEU A 62 45.09 24.96 5.08
C LEU A 62 44.89 25.19 3.59
N THR A 63 45.91 25.76 2.94
CA THR A 63 45.88 26.05 1.50
C THR A 63 45.89 24.76 0.67
N PRO A 64 45.41 24.77 -0.58
CA PRO A 64 45.51 23.63 -1.48
C PRO A 64 46.93 23.05 -1.58
N ALA A 65 47.96 23.91 -1.54
CA ALA A 65 49.36 23.49 -1.55
C ALA A 65 49.74 22.69 -0.29
N THR A 66 49.24 23.07 0.88
CA THR A 66 49.42 22.29 2.12
C THR A 66 48.64 20.99 2.08
N VAL A 67 47.39 21.01 1.59
CA VAL A 67 46.54 19.81 1.52
C VAL A 67 47.08 18.78 0.52
N GLN A 68 47.81 19.19 -0.52
CA GLN A 68 48.52 18.26 -1.41
C GLN A 68 49.57 17.40 -0.71
N GLN A 69 50.05 17.83 0.46
CA GLN A 69 50.97 17.04 1.29
C GLN A 69 50.26 16.02 2.17
N LEU A 70 48.92 15.99 2.18
CA LEU A 70 48.15 15.04 2.97
C LEU A 70 48.27 13.63 2.38
N GLU A 71 48.93 12.73 3.11
CA GLU A 71 49.15 11.35 2.71
C GLU A 71 47.97 10.45 3.09
N SER A 72 47.40 10.67 4.27
CA SER A 72 46.24 9.89 4.73
C SER A 72 45.45 10.58 5.83
N ILE A 73 44.17 10.23 5.89
CA ILE A 73 43.23 10.56 6.95
C ILE A 73 42.70 9.21 7.50
N SER A 74 42.65 9.03 8.81
CA SER A 74 42.00 7.85 9.39
C SER A 74 40.48 7.87 9.11
N PRO A 75 39.79 6.71 9.03
CA PRO A 75 38.37 6.66 8.68
C PRO A 75 37.42 7.49 9.58
N ASP A 76 37.77 7.66 10.85
CA ASP A 76 37.06 8.48 11.84
C ASP A 76 37.51 9.97 11.84
N GLY A 77 38.44 10.31 10.95
CA GLY A 77 39.09 11.61 10.86
C GLY A 77 39.95 11.97 12.08
N SER A 78 40.24 11.06 13.01
CA SER A 78 40.98 11.39 14.24
C SER A 78 42.47 11.65 13.99
N THR A 79 43.04 11.13 12.90
CA THR A 79 44.46 11.28 12.56
C THR A 79 44.64 11.76 11.12
N PHE A 80 45.43 12.81 10.94
CA PHE A 80 45.91 13.29 9.64
C PHE A 80 47.42 13.16 9.57
N ILE A 81 47.94 12.62 8.46
CA ILE A 81 49.37 12.46 8.22
C ILE A 81 49.76 13.24 6.97
N PHE A 82 50.67 14.20 7.12
CA PHE A 82 51.23 14.99 6.03
C PHE A 82 52.69 14.57 5.76
N SER A 83 53.10 14.55 4.49
CA SER A 83 54.43 14.12 4.02
C SER A 83 55.56 15.08 4.38
N GLU A 84 55.25 16.36 4.56
CA GLU A 84 56.19 17.43 4.88
C GLU A 84 55.56 18.54 5.72
N THR A 85 56.40 19.33 6.39
CA THR A 85 55.97 20.52 7.13
C THR A 85 55.83 21.73 6.21
N THR A 86 54.66 22.39 6.25
CA THR A 86 54.42 23.71 5.64
C THR A 86 54.36 24.81 6.71
N PRO A 87 54.43 26.11 6.35
CA PRO A 87 54.24 27.20 7.31
C PRO A 87 52.92 27.09 8.09
N GLU A 88 51.83 26.71 7.42
CA GLU A 88 50.52 26.49 8.03
C GLU A 88 50.56 25.36 9.06
N LEU A 89 51.13 24.20 8.69
CA LEU A 89 51.29 23.05 9.60
C LEU A 89 52.18 23.37 10.81
N SER A 90 53.25 24.14 10.60
CA SER A 90 54.16 24.56 11.68
C SER A 90 53.52 25.54 12.68
N SER A 91 52.43 26.21 12.26
CA SER A 91 51.68 27.15 13.09
C SER A 91 50.55 26.49 13.90
N LEU A 92 50.23 25.23 13.63
CA LEU A 92 49.18 24.48 14.33
C LEU A 92 49.59 24.19 15.78
N SER A 93 48.67 24.45 16.69
CA SER A 93 48.80 24.15 18.12
C SER A 93 47.55 23.40 18.63
N GLN A 94 47.70 22.72 19.76
CA GLN A 94 46.54 22.12 20.44
C GLN A 94 45.49 23.20 20.74
N GLY A 95 44.23 22.92 20.39
CA GLY A 95 43.10 23.85 20.53
C GLY A 95 42.83 24.71 19.29
N ASP A 96 43.70 24.67 18.28
CA ASP A 96 43.37 25.27 16.97
C ASP A 96 42.28 24.47 16.26
N VAL A 97 41.54 25.15 15.38
CA VAL A 97 40.61 24.52 14.44
C VAL A 97 41.24 24.56 13.06
N MET A 98 41.52 23.40 12.48
CA MET A 98 42.04 23.31 11.11
C MET A 98 40.91 23.06 10.13
N VAL A 99 40.97 23.73 8.99
CA VAL A 99 39.95 23.66 7.94
C VAL A 99 40.59 23.63 6.56
N SER A 100 39.99 22.89 5.62
CA SER A 100 40.38 22.96 4.22
C SER A 100 39.16 22.93 3.29
N GLU A 101 39.35 23.46 2.09
CA GLU A 101 38.45 23.20 0.97
C GLU A 101 38.58 21.74 0.47
N ALA A 102 37.66 21.35 -0.43
CA ALA A 102 37.72 20.07 -1.12
C ALA A 102 38.94 19.98 -2.04
N SER A 103 39.55 18.80 -2.10
CA SER A 103 40.72 18.51 -2.92
C SER A 103 40.79 17.04 -3.30
N THR A 104 41.76 16.63 -4.11
CA THR A 104 42.00 15.22 -4.42
C THR A 104 42.36 14.38 -3.19
N ALA A 105 43.10 14.94 -2.22
CA ALA A 105 43.49 14.25 -0.99
C ALA A 105 42.40 14.27 0.10
N ALA A 106 41.52 15.28 0.06
CA ALA A 106 40.35 15.40 0.94
C ALA A 106 39.12 15.79 0.09
N PRO A 107 38.42 14.80 -0.53
CA PRO A 107 37.35 15.07 -1.49
C PRO A 107 36.17 15.89 -0.97
N TYR A 108 35.95 15.90 0.35
CA TYR A 108 34.89 16.68 0.99
C TYR A 108 35.44 17.87 1.81
N GLY A 109 36.74 18.15 1.72
CA GLY A 109 37.43 19.02 2.68
C GLY A 109 37.39 18.45 4.09
N PHE A 110 37.68 19.26 5.09
CA PHE A 110 37.51 18.89 6.50
C PHE A 110 37.41 20.12 7.41
N LEU A 111 36.78 19.92 8.57
CA LEU A 111 36.75 20.87 9.69
C LEU A 111 37.00 20.10 10.98
N ARG A 112 38.15 20.32 11.63
CA ARG A 112 38.60 19.51 12.78
C ARG A 112 39.30 20.33 13.84
N ALA A 113 39.10 19.98 15.10
CA ALA A 113 39.79 20.59 16.23
C ALA A 113 41.07 19.80 16.53
N VAL A 114 42.20 20.49 16.58
CA VAL A 114 43.53 19.90 16.80
C VAL A 114 43.69 19.53 18.27
N THR A 115 43.90 18.24 18.54
CA THR A 115 44.15 17.72 19.90
C THR A 115 45.65 17.56 20.18
N SER A 116 46.46 17.27 19.17
CA SER A 116 47.92 17.34 19.25
C SER A 116 48.57 17.41 17.86
N VAL A 117 49.79 17.95 17.80
CA VAL A 117 50.63 17.96 16.59
C VAL A 117 51.97 17.36 16.96
N SER A 118 52.46 16.42 16.16
CA SER A 118 53.77 15.79 16.36
C SER A 118 54.49 15.60 15.04
N ASN A 119 55.80 15.80 15.04
CA ASN A 119 56.63 15.53 13.87
C ASN A 119 57.27 14.14 14.01
N GLN A 120 57.05 13.27 13.04
CA GLN A 120 57.61 11.93 12.97
C GLN A 120 58.54 11.83 11.75
N GLY A 121 59.81 12.15 11.96
CA GLY A 121 60.76 12.28 10.84
C GLY A 121 60.42 13.51 9.99
N ASN A 122 60.09 13.29 8.71
CA ASN A 122 59.65 14.35 7.79
C ASN A 122 58.13 14.55 7.80
N GLN A 123 57.38 13.60 8.37
CA GLN A 123 55.92 13.66 8.41
C GLN A 123 55.42 14.51 9.57
N VAL A 124 54.30 15.20 9.34
CA VAL A 124 53.52 15.88 10.38
C VAL A 124 52.29 15.06 10.67
N VAL A 125 52.15 14.59 11.92
CA VAL A 125 50.98 13.85 12.40
C VAL A 125 50.14 14.78 13.25
N VAL A 126 48.93 15.07 12.79
CA VAL A 126 47.95 15.90 13.50
C VAL A 126 46.83 15.00 14.01
N GLN A 127 46.69 14.94 15.33
CA GLN A 127 45.56 14.30 16.00
C GLN A 127 44.44 15.32 16.15
N THR A 128 43.20 14.89 15.89
CA THR A 128 42.04 15.77 15.88
C THR A 128 40.80 15.12 16.47
N GLN A 129 39.78 15.94 16.70
CA GLN A 129 38.41 15.56 16.98
C GLN A 129 37.45 16.38 16.11
N ALA A 130 36.16 16.02 16.10
CA ALA A 130 35.14 16.82 15.43
C ALA A 130 35.15 18.27 15.95
N ALA A 131 35.04 19.23 15.03
CA ALA A 131 34.88 20.65 15.32
C ALA A 131 33.58 21.14 14.69
N THR A 132 33.04 22.22 15.26
CA THR A 132 31.82 22.83 14.76
C THR A 132 32.12 24.14 14.02
N LEU A 133 31.17 24.61 13.21
CA LEU A 133 31.30 25.92 12.57
C LEU A 133 31.37 27.05 13.61
N GLU A 134 30.74 26.90 14.78
CA GLU A 134 30.85 27.88 15.87
C GLU A 134 32.20 27.87 16.59
N ASP A 135 32.95 26.77 16.52
CA ASP A 135 34.35 26.75 16.97
C ASP A 135 35.25 27.55 16.01
N ALA A 136 34.86 27.60 14.73
CA ALA A 136 35.66 28.14 13.63
C ALA A 136 35.28 29.57 13.20
N ILE A 137 34.05 30.01 13.49
CA ILE A 137 33.46 31.29 13.09
C ILE A 137 32.84 31.93 14.35
N GLU A 138 33.35 33.10 14.74
CA GLU A 138 32.76 33.86 15.86
C GLU A 138 31.57 34.69 15.39
N GLN A 139 31.68 35.29 14.20
CA GLN A 139 30.61 36.04 13.57
C GLN A 139 30.66 35.83 12.06
N GLY A 140 29.54 35.54 11.42
CA GLY A 140 29.52 35.40 9.97
C GLY A 140 28.21 34.82 9.47
N VAL A 141 27.91 35.15 8.22
CA VAL A 141 26.76 34.62 7.48
C VAL A 141 27.29 33.76 6.34
N ILE A 142 26.72 32.57 6.21
CA ILE A 142 26.94 31.66 5.09
C ILE A 142 25.65 31.69 4.29
N HIS A 143 25.72 32.07 3.02
CA HIS A 143 24.57 32.07 2.10
C HIS A 143 24.99 31.40 0.80
N THR A 144 24.24 30.40 0.36
CA THR A 144 24.39 29.81 -0.97
C THR A 144 23.05 29.36 -1.50
N SER A 145 22.90 29.49 -2.81
CA SER A 145 21.78 28.99 -3.60
C SER A 145 22.35 28.28 -4.81
N GLN A 146 21.92 27.05 -5.06
CA GLN A 146 22.52 26.18 -6.08
C GLN A 146 21.44 25.43 -6.84
N VAL A 147 21.48 25.55 -8.17
CA VAL A 147 20.73 24.68 -9.09
C VAL A 147 21.59 23.47 -9.38
N LEU A 148 21.06 22.28 -9.12
CA LEU A 148 21.74 21.03 -9.39
C LEU A 148 21.42 20.59 -10.82
N SER A 149 22.44 20.31 -11.63
CA SER A 149 22.28 19.79 -12.98
C SER A 149 23.09 18.52 -13.19
N PRO A 150 22.74 17.68 -14.20
CA PRO A 150 23.51 16.48 -14.54
C PRO A 150 24.99 16.77 -14.84
N GLU A 151 25.35 17.99 -15.23
CA GLU A 151 26.73 18.37 -15.55
C GLU A 151 27.62 18.53 -14.30
N ASN A 152 27.01 18.70 -13.12
CA ASN A 152 27.71 18.85 -11.84
C ASN A 152 27.85 17.52 -11.09
N VAL A 153 27.34 16.43 -11.66
CA VAL A 153 27.47 15.10 -11.08
C VAL A 153 28.88 14.57 -11.29
N ARG A 154 29.53 14.19 -10.20
CA ARG A 154 30.86 13.60 -10.21
C ARG A 154 30.81 12.11 -10.52
N ASP A 155 29.91 11.41 -9.84
CA ASP A 155 29.69 9.98 -10.01
C ASP A 155 28.22 9.61 -9.78
N SER A 156 27.81 8.53 -10.46
CA SER A 156 26.42 8.07 -10.52
C SER A 156 26.37 6.57 -10.37
N SER A 157 25.40 6.08 -9.61
CA SER A 157 25.00 4.68 -9.57
C SER A 157 23.56 4.58 -10.08
N LEU A 158 23.32 3.73 -11.08
CA LEU A 158 21.99 3.45 -11.62
C LEU A 158 21.75 1.94 -11.57
N VAL A 159 20.53 1.53 -11.19
CA VAL A 159 20.16 0.12 -11.24
C VAL A 159 19.82 -0.32 -12.67
N LYS A 160 19.81 -1.63 -12.90
CA LYS A 160 19.36 -2.22 -14.18
C LYS A 160 17.93 -1.78 -14.49
N GLY A 161 17.68 -1.41 -15.75
CA GLY A 161 16.39 -0.87 -16.21
C GLY A 161 16.25 0.64 -16.02
N VAL A 162 17.27 1.33 -15.49
CA VAL A 162 17.24 2.79 -15.36
C VAL A 162 18.30 3.41 -16.26
N SER A 163 17.89 4.41 -17.03
CA SER A 163 18.82 5.24 -17.80
C SER A 163 18.64 6.71 -17.48
N LEU A 164 19.74 7.46 -17.51
CA LEU A 164 19.72 8.92 -17.39
C LEU A 164 19.91 9.50 -18.79
N VAL A 165 18.89 10.18 -19.30
CA VAL A 165 18.99 10.92 -20.56
C VAL A 165 19.49 12.32 -20.25
N ASN A 166 20.76 12.57 -20.57
CA ASN A 166 21.38 13.88 -20.31
C ASN A 166 20.64 15.01 -21.03
N SER A 167 19.99 15.87 -20.26
CA SER A 167 19.29 17.06 -20.71
C SER A 167 19.65 18.26 -19.81
N ALA A 168 18.93 19.38 -19.92
CA ALA A 168 19.08 20.50 -18.98
C ALA A 168 18.57 20.16 -17.56
N SER A 169 17.83 19.06 -17.41
CA SER A 169 17.30 18.50 -16.16
C SER A 169 17.67 17.01 -16.04
N PHE A 170 17.47 16.44 -14.85
CA PHE A 170 17.62 15.00 -14.65
C PHE A 170 16.40 14.29 -15.22
N LEU A 171 16.56 13.52 -16.31
CA LEU A 171 15.51 12.67 -16.88
C LEU A 171 15.90 11.21 -16.68
N PHE A 172 15.24 10.56 -15.73
CA PHE A 172 15.34 9.13 -15.48
C PHE A 172 14.28 8.41 -16.30
N GLU A 173 14.71 7.50 -17.18
CA GLU A 173 13.81 6.56 -17.87
C GLU A 173 13.86 5.21 -17.16
N LEU A 174 12.68 4.65 -16.90
CA LEU A 174 12.47 3.37 -16.21
C LEU A 174 11.91 2.36 -17.22
N GLU A 175 12.75 1.37 -17.57
CA GLU A 175 12.44 0.26 -18.44
C GLU A 175 12.42 -1.04 -17.62
N ASP A 176 11.22 -1.52 -17.26
CA ASP A 176 11.01 -2.78 -16.53
C ASP A 176 11.88 -2.92 -15.26
N VAL A 177 11.90 -1.88 -14.41
CA VAL A 177 12.68 -1.90 -13.16
C VAL A 177 12.05 -2.89 -12.18
N VAL A 178 12.71 -4.02 -11.95
CA VAL A 178 12.24 -5.05 -11.02
C VAL A 178 12.31 -4.55 -9.58
N LEU A 179 11.14 -4.28 -8.97
CA LEU A 179 10.99 -3.89 -7.57
C LEU A 179 10.90 -5.12 -6.65
N PHE A 180 10.29 -6.20 -7.15
CA PHE A 180 10.15 -7.46 -6.44
C PHE A 180 10.14 -8.62 -7.42
N ASP A 181 10.67 -9.75 -6.98
CA ASP A 181 10.71 -11.02 -7.70
C ASP A 181 10.50 -12.13 -6.67
N LYS A 182 9.52 -13.02 -6.91
CA LYS A 182 9.05 -13.98 -5.90
C LYS A 182 10.04 -15.11 -5.66
N ASP A 183 10.69 -15.62 -6.71
CA ASP A 183 11.68 -16.69 -6.60
C ASP A 183 13.13 -16.19 -6.58
N GLY A 184 13.34 -14.90 -6.90
CA GLY A 184 14.63 -14.23 -6.87
C GLY A 184 15.50 -14.51 -8.10
N ASP A 185 14.96 -15.15 -9.13
CA ASP A 185 15.59 -15.30 -10.44
C ASP A 185 14.99 -14.30 -11.43
N GLU A 186 15.71 -13.21 -11.74
CA GLU A 186 15.17 -12.17 -12.65
C GLU A 186 14.81 -12.65 -14.08
N LYS A 187 15.08 -13.91 -14.42
CA LYS A 187 14.68 -14.54 -15.70
C LYS A 187 13.24 -15.06 -15.70
N THR A 188 12.66 -15.33 -14.54
CA THR A 188 11.25 -15.69 -14.39
C THR A 188 10.45 -14.39 -14.35
N THR A 189 9.87 -14.01 -15.49
CA THR A 189 9.22 -12.68 -15.66
C THR A 189 7.74 -12.67 -15.26
N GLY A 190 7.18 -13.84 -14.94
CA GLY A 190 5.77 -14.05 -14.60
C GLY A 190 5.45 -13.79 -13.13
N ASP A 191 6.47 -13.60 -12.30
CA ASP A 191 6.36 -13.44 -10.84
C ASP A 191 7.13 -12.20 -10.34
N GLN A 192 7.16 -11.17 -11.18
CA GLN A 192 7.81 -9.89 -10.90
C GLN A 192 6.81 -8.77 -10.63
N ILE A 193 7.29 -7.75 -9.91
CA ILE A 193 6.68 -6.43 -9.86
C ILE A 193 7.66 -5.44 -10.47
N LEU A 194 7.17 -4.69 -11.45
CA LEU A 194 7.96 -3.83 -12.30
C LEU A 194 7.51 -2.38 -12.14
N ALA A 195 8.46 -1.46 -12.20
CA ALA A 195 8.22 -0.04 -12.39
C ALA A 195 8.69 0.41 -13.78
N LYS A 196 7.87 1.23 -14.42
CA LYS A 196 8.08 1.80 -15.76
C LYS A 196 7.75 3.28 -15.79
N GLY A 197 8.26 3.99 -16.78
CA GLY A 197 7.91 5.39 -17.06
C GLY A 197 9.12 6.31 -16.97
N SER A 198 8.91 7.56 -16.58
CA SER A 198 9.97 8.57 -16.53
C SER A 198 9.84 9.49 -15.30
N ILE A 199 10.98 9.97 -14.80
CA ILE A 199 11.04 11.00 -13.75
C ILE A 199 11.95 12.10 -14.25
N THR A 200 11.39 13.29 -14.50
CA THR A 200 12.14 14.51 -14.77
C THR A 200 12.26 15.35 -13.51
N LEU A 201 13.44 15.84 -13.19
CA LEU A 201 13.70 16.64 -11.99
C LEU A 201 14.65 17.80 -12.27
N SER A 202 14.31 18.98 -11.74
CA SER A 202 15.17 20.16 -11.71
C SER A 202 15.33 20.61 -10.25
N PRO A 203 16.32 20.04 -9.52
CA PRO A 203 16.54 20.33 -8.10
C PRO A 203 17.33 21.62 -7.89
N GLU A 204 16.98 22.37 -6.85
CA GLU A 204 17.67 23.55 -6.37
C GLU A 204 17.68 23.54 -4.84
N PHE A 205 18.71 24.06 -4.19
CA PHE A 205 18.70 24.26 -2.75
C PHE A 205 19.27 25.61 -2.33
N ASP A 206 18.75 26.14 -1.22
CA ASP A 206 19.34 27.22 -0.44
C ASP A 206 19.88 26.68 0.88
N PHE A 207 21.03 27.21 1.28
CA PHE A 207 21.59 27.01 2.61
C PHE A 207 22.06 28.34 3.17
N ASP A 208 21.51 28.69 4.32
CA ASP A 208 21.68 29.97 5.00
C ASP A 208 21.99 29.73 6.48
N ALA A 209 23.13 30.19 6.96
CA ALA A 209 23.49 30.09 8.37
C ALA A 209 24.02 31.42 8.90
N ASP A 210 23.51 31.88 10.04
CA ASP A 210 24.00 33.06 10.75
C ASP A 210 24.60 32.64 12.09
N ILE A 211 25.89 32.92 12.27
CA ILE A 211 26.62 32.69 13.51
C ILE A 211 26.95 34.05 14.10
N GLN A 212 26.57 34.27 15.37
CA GLN A 212 26.91 35.48 16.10
C GLN A 212 27.39 35.14 17.50
N LYS A 213 28.56 35.67 17.87
CA LYS A 213 29.23 35.45 19.17
C LYS A 213 29.49 33.96 19.42
N GLY A 214 29.97 33.24 18.40
CA GLY A 214 30.26 31.80 18.48
C GLY A 214 29.02 30.95 18.77
N GLN A 215 27.85 31.39 18.30
CA GLN A 215 26.59 30.66 18.46
C GLN A 215 25.76 30.77 17.18
N LEU A 216 25.23 29.64 16.73
CA LEU A 216 24.22 29.60 15.67
C LEU A 216 22.96 30.40 16.09
N LYS A 217 22.67 31.47 15.36
CA LYS A 217 21.48 32.32 15.53
C LYS A 217 20.34 31.85 14.67
N SER A 218 20.60 31.59 13.39
CA SER A 218 19.64 31.00 12.48
C SER A 218 20.30 30.04 11.51
N LEU A 219 19.52 29.06 11.06
CA LEU A 219 19.89 28.13 10.01
C LEU A 219 18.65 27.84 9.17
N ASP A 220 18.68 28.23 7.90
CA ASP A 220 17.66 27.89 6.92
C ASP A 220 18.24 26.93 5.90
N PHE A 221 17.56 25.81 5.68
CA PHE A 221 17.81 24.92 4.57
C PHE A 221 16.50 24.76 3.81
N THR A 222 16.48 25.11 2.53
CA THR A 222 15.30 24.99 1.68
C THR A 222 15.68 24.28 0.40
N TYR A 223 14.94 23.24 0.06
CA TYR A 223 14.99 22.58 -1.23
C TYR A 223 13.84 23.04 -2.10
N ARG A 224 14.12 23.29 -3.37
CA ARG A 224 13.16 23.60 -4.42
C ARG A 224 13.29 22.58 -5.54
N ALA A 225 12.16 22.15 -6.09
CA ALA A 225 12.19 21.30 -7.27
C ALA A 225 10.99 21.54 -8.17
N ASN A 226 11.26 21.53 -9.49
CA ASN A 226 10.25 21.18 -10.47
C ASN A 226 10.42 19.69 -10.84
N GLN A 227 9.36 18.91 -10.69
CA GLN A 227 9.36 17.47 -10.95
C GLN A 227 8.22 17.09 -11.89
N ILE A 228 8.53 16.37 -12.96
CA ILE A 228 7.54 15.67 -13.79
C ILE A 228 7.72 14.18 -13.57
N THR A 229 6.65 13.41 -13.33
CA THR A 229 6.73 11.97 -13.07
C THR A 229 5.65 11.25 -13.83
N GLU A 230 6.07 10.37 -14.73
CA GLU A 230 5.27 9.32 -15.33
C GLU A 230 5.67 7.99 -14.70
N LEU A 231 4.82 7.38 -13.88
CA LEU A 231 5.14 6.12 -13.20
C LEU A 231 4.01 5.14 -13.44
N GLU A 232 4.37 3.97 -13.98
CA GLU A 232 3.52 2.80 -14.09
C GLU A 232 4.09 1.66 -13.23
N ILE A 233 3.25 1.10 -12.36
CA ILE A 233 3.57 -0.09 -11.57
C ILE A 233 2.78 -1.26 -12.15
N GLU A 234 3.50 -2.31 -12.54
CA GLU A 234 2.94 -3.56 -13.05
C GLU A 234 3.27 -4.69 -12.08
N ALA A 235 2.25 -5.26 -11.42
CA ALA A 235 2.41 -6.40 -10.55
C ALA A 235 1.87 -7.66 -11.22
N ARG A 236 2.73 -8.68 -11.39
CA ARG A 236 2.39 -9.98 -11.99
C ARG A 236 2.22 -11.09 -10.96
N VAL A 237 2.39 -10.75 -9.68
CA VAL A 237 2.31 -11.67 -8.52
C VAL A 237 1.02 -11.43 -7.75
N THR A 238 0.42 -12.49 -7.21
CA THR A 238 -0.80 -12.44 -6.38
C THR A 238 -0.56 -12.96 -4.96
N GLY A 239 -1.34 -12.44 -4.00
CA GLY A 239 -1.44 -12.95 -2.64
C GLY A 239 -0.25 -12.61 -1.74
N ILE A 240 0.36 -11.42 -1.90
CA ILE A 240 1.52 -10.99 -1.11
C ILE A 240 1.31 -9.56 -0.60
N ASP A 241 1.54 -9.37 0.71
CA ASP A 241 1.78 -8.05 1.32
C ASP A 241 3.23 -7.65 1.08
N ILE A 242 3.42 -6.53 0.38
CA ILE A 242 4.73 -6.11 -0.08
C ILE A 242 4.99 -4.68 0.38
N LYS A 243 6.01 -4.55 1.22
CA LYS A 243 6.68 -3.28 1.49
C LYS A 243 8.11 -3.36 0.97
N ARG A 244 8.36 -2.74 -0.17
CA ARG A 244 9.67 -2.75 -0.83
C ARG A 244 9.98 -1.36 -1.36
N GLU A 245 11.18 -0.92 -1.08
CA GLU A 245 11.77 0.30 -1.61
C GLU A 245 13.09 -0.05 -2.28
N LYS A 246 13.35 0.57 -3.43
CA LYS A 246 14.58 0.40 -4.17
C LYS A 246 15.16 1.77 -4.51
N GLU A 247 16.39 2.03 -4.08
CA GLU A 247 17.18 3.15 -4.62
C GLU A 247 17.50 2.82 -6.07
N ILE A 248 16.91 3.57 -7.01
CA ILE A 248 17.03 3.33 -8.45
C ILE A 248 18.15 4.18 -9.07
N ALA A 249 18.48 5.31 -8.45
CA ALA A 249 19.58 6.17 -8.84
C ALA A 249 20.19 6.87 -7.62
N ARG A 250 21.52 7.06 -7.64
CA ARG A 250 22.25 7.90 -6.70
C ARG A 250 23.29 8.72 -7.45
N HIS A 251 23.27 10.03 -7.25
CA HIS A 251 24.18 11.00 -7.86
C HIS A 251 24.93 11.76 -6.77
N ASN A 252 26.25 11.61 -6.78
CA ASN A 252 27.14 12.37 -5.93
C ASN A 252 27.64 13.58 -6.72
N PHE A 253 27.37 14.77 -6.21
CA PHE A 253 27.77 16.02 -6.88
C PHE A 253 29.20 16.40 -6.54
N ALA A 254 29.79 17.23 -7.41
CA ALA A 254 31.03 17.92 -7.07
C ALA A 254 30.83 18.80 -5.82
N PRO A 255 31.80 18.87 -4.90
CA PRO A 255 31.73 19.76 -3.74
C PRO A 255 31.60 21.23 -4.14
N ILE A 256 30.79 21.95 -3.38
CA ILE A 256 30.51 23.38 -3.53
C ILE A 256 31.16 24.10 -2.36
N THR A 257 32.09 25.01 -2.64
CA THR A 257 32.81 25.76 -1.61
C THR A 257 32.29 27.19 -1.54
N VAL A 258 31.74 27.56 -0.38
CA VAL A 258 31.32 28.93 -0.05
C VAL A 258 32.39 29.55 0.83
N TYR A 259 32.83 30.79 0.56
CA TYR A 259 33.86 31.44 1.39
C TYR A 259 33.26 32.51 2.30
N VAL A 260 33.55 32.40 3.60
CA VAL A 260 33.37 33.48 4.56
C VAL A 260 34.66 34.31 4.58
N VAL A 261 34.61 35.50 3.98
CA VAL A 261 35.80 36.30 3.68
C VAL A 261 35.96 37.46 4.67
N THR A 262 37.12 37.50 5.32
CA THR A 262 37.63 38.65 6.08
C THR A 262 38.79 39.30 5.30
N PRO A 263 39.29 40.49 5.68
CA PRO A 263 40.48 41.06 5.04
C PRO A 263 41.76 40.21 5.14
N VAL A 264 41.79 39.18 6.00
CA VAL A 264 42.98 38.38 6.32
C VAL A 264 42.82 36.91 5.97
N ILE A 265 41.61 36.37 6.09
CA ILE A 265 41.30 34.94 5.97
C ILE A 265 40.07 34.76 5.08
N ALA A 266 40.16 33.85 4.11
CA ALA A 266 39.01 33.29 3.40
C ALA A 266 38.73 31.90 3.96
N PHE A 267 37.72 31.78 4.81
CA PHE A 267 37.32 30.51 5.42
C PHE A 267 36.42 29.75 4.45
N PRO A 268 36.83 28.57 3.93
CA PRO A 268 35.95 27.77 3.08
C PRO A 268 34.82 27.17 3.92
N VAL A 269 33.69 26.85 3.29
CA VAL A 269 32.59 26.04 3.82
C VAL A 269 32.23 25.09 2.69
N VAL A 270 32.45 23.79 2.89
CA VAL A 270 32.31 22.79 1.82
C VAL A 270 31.01 22.03 1.98
N LEU A 271 30.15 22.12 0.96
CA LEU A 271 28.85 21.47 0.88
C LEU A 271 28.89 20.46 -0.26
N THR A 272 28.50 19.21 -0.02
CA THR A 272 28.46 18.17 -1.06
C THR A 272 27.07 17.57 -1.16
N PRO A 273 26.29 17.95 -2.18
CA PRO A 273 24.97 17.38 -2.42
C PRO A 273 25.06 15.92 -2.85
N ILE A 274 24.10 15.12 -2.39
CA ILE A 274 23.84 13.76 -2.83
C ILE A 274 22.34 13.68 -3.16
N LEU A 275 22.02 13.36 -4.41
CA LEU A 275 20.65 13.15 -4.86
C LEU A 275 20.42 11.65 -5.06
N SER A 276 19.45 11.09 -4.35
CA SER A 276 18.99 9.72 -4.56
C SER A 276 17.54 9.72 -5.05
N VAL A 277 17.22 8.76 -5.91
CA VAL A 277 15.87 8.52 -6.41
C VAL A 277 15.47 7.12 -5.98
N HIS A 278 14.31 7.01 -5.35
CA HIS A 278 13.76 5.79 -4.79
C HIS A 278 12.44 5.49 -5.47
N VAL A 279 12.18 4.24 -5.76
CA VAL A 279 10.85 3.78 -6.18
C VAL A 279 10.46 2.62 -5.29
N GLY A 280 9.22 2.62 -4.82
CA GLY A 280 8.74 1.60 -3.92
C GLY A 280 7.26 1.32 -4.05
N ILE A 281 6.88 0.22 -3.42
CA ILE A 281 5.49 -0.20 -3.26
C ILE A 281 5.25 -0.57 -1.79
N ASP A 282 4.07 -0.25 -1.30
CA ASP A 282 3.57 -0.61 0.02
C ASP A 282 2.10 -1.03 -0.12
N GLY A 283 1.75 -2.26 0.24
CA GLY A 283 0.37 -2.76 0.18
C GLY A 283 0.25 -4.22 -0.26
N GLY A 284 -0.97 -4.68 -0.51
CA GLY A 284 -1.30 -6.05 -0.88
C GLY A 284 -1.74 -6.17 -2.34
N VAL A 285 -1.02 -6.96 -3.13
CA VAL A 285 -1.40 -7.27 -4.52
C VAL A 285 -2.16 -8.59 -4.57
N HIS A 286 -3.45 -8.54 -4.89
CA HIS A 286 -4.35 -9.70 -4.83
C HIS A 286 -4.65 -10.30 -6.21
N VAL A 287 -4.60 -9.48 -7.27
CA VAL A 287 -4.69 -9.86 -8.70
C VAL A 287 -3.65 -9.03 -9.45
N GLY A 288 -3.18 -9.45 -10.63
CA GLY A 288 -2.23 -8.65 -11.41
C GLY A 288 -2.75 -7.24 -11.73
N VAL A 289 -1.95 -6.22 -11.43
CA VAL A 289 -2.34 -4.79 -11.48
C VAL A 289 -1.39 -4.01 -12.35
N THR A 290 -1.92 -3.16 -13.20
CA THR A 290 -1.15 -2.07 -13.82
C THR A 290 -1.77 -0.73 -13.42
N ALA A 291 -1.02 0.11 -12.71
CA ALA A 291 -1.49 1.44 -12.33
C ALA A 291 -0.47 2.50 -12.77
N GLY A 292 -0.94 3.57 -13.43
CA GLY A 292 -0.10 4.63 -13.98
C GLY A 292 -0.52 6.03 -13.56
N VAL A 293 0.44 6.95 -13.41
CA VAL A 293 0.22 8.40 -13.25
C VAL A 293 1.20 9.20 -14.09
N THR A 294 0.76 10.36 -14.59
CA THR A 294 1.64 11.46 -15.02
C THR A 294 1.38 12.65 -14.10
N HIS A 295 2.43 13.30 -13.61
CA HIS A 295 2.35 14.38 -12.63
C HIS A 295 3.38 15.48 -12.91
N GLU A 296 3.05 16.76 -12.67
CA GLU A 296 4.00 17.89 -12.68
C GLU A 296 3.88 18.66 -11.36
N MET A 297 5.00 18.92 -10.69
CA MET A 297 5.06 19.51 -9.35
C MET A 297 6.03 20.69 -9.30
N ASN A 298 5.65 21.77 -8.62
CA ASN A 298 6.59 22.81 -8.17
C ASN A 298 6.57 22.92 -6.64
N MET A 299 7.68 22.59 -6.00
CA MET A 299 7.76 22.52 -4.53
C MET A 299 8.90 23.33 -3.95
N ALA A 300 8.70 23.82 -2.72
CA ALA A 300 9.73 24.35 -1.85
C ALA A 300 9.48 23.84 -0.41
N ALA A 301 10.40 23.06 0.12
CA ALA A 301 10.31 22.47 1.46
C ALA A 301 11.64 22.60 2.19
N GLY A 302 11.60 22.84 3.50
CA GLY A 302 12.80 23.13 4.26
C GLY A 302 12.58 23.25 5.76
N LEU A 303 13.66 23.58 6.47
CA LEU A 303 13.67 23.85 7.90
C LEU A 303 14.35 25.19 8.17
N ARG A 304 13.74 25.95 9.07
CA ARG A 304 14.28 27.17 9.66
C ARG A 304 14.47 26.97 11.15
N TYR A 305 15.70 27.15 11.60
CA TYR A 305 16.02 27.34 13.00
C TYR A 305 16.15 28.83 13.28
N ALA A 306 15.37 29.35 14.21
CA ALA A 306 15.47 30.72 14.71
C ALA A 306 14.93 30.77 16.14
N ASP A 307 15.40 31.72 16.96
CA ASP A 307 14.94 31.90 18.35
C ASP A 307 14.99 30.63 19.22
N LYS A 308 15.94 29.73 18.93
CA LYS A 308 16.12 28.42 19.58
C LYS A 308 15.01 27.41 19.29
N ALA A 309 14.20 27.62 18.26
CA ALA A 309 13.14 26.70 17.82
C ALA A 309 13.31 26.35 16.34
N TRP A 310 12.83 25.16 15.97
CA TRP A 310 12.70 24.73 14.59
C TRP A 310 11.30 25.04 14.07
N THR A 311 11.23 25.55 12.86
CA THR A 311 10.01 25.85 12.13
C THR A 311 10.14 25.32 10.71
N PRO A 312 9.13 24.61 10.18
CA PRO A 312 9.17 24.16 8.80
C PRO A 312 8.98 25.31 7.82
N ILE A 313 9.72 25.29 6.71
CA ILE A 313 9.50 26.13 5.54
C ILE A 313 8.70 25.30 4.54
N LYS A 314 7.53 25.79 4.14
CA LYS A 314 6.70 25.17 3.11
C LYS A 314 6.13 26.22 2.18
N ASN A 315 6.39 26.08 0.89
CA ASN A 315 5.71 26.80 -0.18
C ASN A 315 5.46 25.81 -1.32
N PHE A 316 4.23 25.75 -1.78
CA PHE A 316 3.81 24.77 -2.78
C PHE A 316 2.78 25.40 -3.71
N THR A 317 2.96 25.21 -5.02
CA THR A 317 1.97 25.59 -6.03
C THR A 317 1.72 24.39 -6.91
N ASP A 318 0.46 23.97 -7.01
CA ASP A 318 0.08 22.79 -7.76
C ASP A 318 -0.70 23.13 -9.03
N ASN A 319 -0.40 22.41 -10.11
CA ASN A 319 -1.19 22.36 -11.34
C ASN A 319 -1.22 20.90 -11.80
N PHE A 320 -2.32 20.21 -11.52
CA PHE A 320 -2.48 18.79 -11.85
C PHE A 320 -3.20 18.58 -13.19
N GLU A 321 -2.64 17.71 -14.04
CA GLU A 321 -3.35 17.05 -15.14
C GLU A 321 -3.13 15.53 -15.03
N TYR A 322 -4.14 14.72 -15.34
CA TYR A 322 -4.12 13.27 -15.09
C TYR A 322 -4.74 12.45 -16.24
N ASN A 323 -4.22 11.24 -16.46
CA ASN A 323 -4.79 10.21 -17.34
C ASN A 323 -5.34 9.02 -16.52
N PRO A 324 -6.63 8.63 -16.68
CA PRO A 324 -7.29 7.63 -15.83
C PRO A 324 -6.63 6.25 -15.82
N PRO A 325 -6.68 5.52 -14.68
CA PRO A 325 -5.98 4.26 -14.52
C PRO A 325 -6.75 3.14 -15.22
N ARG A 326 -6.05 2.10 -15.65
CA ARG A 326 -6.67 0.89 -16.22
C ARG A 326 -6.63 -0.21 -15.16
N LEU A 327 -7.76 -0.46 -14.50
CA LEU A 327 -7.86 -1.45 -13.43
C LEU A 327 -8.33 -2.81 -13.97
N THR A 328 -7.70 -3.89 -13.52
CA THR A 328 -8.06 -5.28 -13.88
C THR A 328 -8.77 -6.05 -12.76
N ALA A 329 -8.55 -5.78 -11.45
CA ALA A 329 -9.36 -6.21 -10.30
C ALA A 329 -8.74 -5.71 -8.96
N GLY A 330 -9.45 -5.88 -7.82
CA GLY A 330 -9.20 -5.29 -6.49
C GLY A 330 -7.76 -5.31 -5.95
N VAL A 331 -7.37 -4.19 -5.33
CA VAL A 331 -5.99 -3.85 -4.94
C VAL A 331 -6.01 -2.85 -3.77
N ASP A 332 -5.15 -3.04 -2.78
CA ASP A 332 -4.71 -1.95 -1.89
C ASP A 332 -3.21 -1.77 -2.10
N LEU A 333 -2.82 -0.79 -2.93
CA LEU A 333 -1.44 -0.60 -3.34
C LEU A 333 -1.07 0.88 -3.33
N LYS A 334 -0.07 1.22 -2.52
CA LYS A 334 0.63 2.50 -2.53
C LYS A 334 1.92 2.35 -3.36
N GLY A 335 1.96 2.91 -4.55
CA GLY A 335 3.19 3.06 -5.34
C GLY A 335 3.79 4.44 -5.11
N TYR A 336 5.10 4.56 -4.91
CA TYR A 336 5.73 5.85 -4.67
C TYR A 336 7.04 6.01 -5.43
N ALA A 337 7.31 7.26 -5.82
CA ALA A 337 8.60 7.72 -6.33
C ALA A 337 9.12 8.80 -5.37
N GLY A 338 10.14 8.42 -4.61
CA GLY A 338 10.82 9.25 -3.65
C GLY A 338 12.04 9.95 -4.24
N LEU A 339 12.24 11.21 -3.88
CA LEU A 339 13.47 11.95 -4.10
C LEU A 339 14.09 12.28 -2.76
N GLN A 340 15.35 11.94 -2.58
CA GLN A 340 16.11 12.29 -1.40
C GLN A 340 17.25 13.21 -1.80
N LEU A 341 17.31 14.40 -1.20
CA LEU A 341 18.49 15.27 -1.28
C LEU A 341 19.15 15.34 0.09
N GLU A 342 20.38 14.87 0.17
CA GLU A 342 21.24 14.97 1.34
C GLU A 342 22.36 15.98 1.07
N LEU A 343 22.64 16.85 2.04
CA LEU A 343 23.74 17.81 1.96
C LEU A 343 24.81 17.46 2.98
N LEU A 344 25.94 16.93 2.52
CA LEU A 344 27.10 16.72 3.38
C LEU A 344 27.79 18.06 3.63
N LEU A 345 28.02 18.39 4.90
CA LEU A 345 28.89 19.50 5.28
C LEU A 345 30.24 18.89 5.67
N TYR A 346 31.31 19.22 4.96
CA TYR A 346 32.64 18.60 5.17
C TYR A 346 32.65 17.06 5.20
N GLY A 347 31.77 16.41 4.44
CA GLY A 347 31.66 14.94 4.40
C GLY A 347 30.89 14.32 5.58
N VAL A 348 30.40 15.13 6.51
CA VAL A 348 29.48 14.69 7.57
C VAL A 348 28.06 14.95 7.10
N VAL A 349 27.16 14.01 7.36
CA VAL A 349 25.71 14.16 7.10
C VAL A 349 25.24 15.48 7.68
N GLY A 350 24.49 16.24 6.87
CA GLY A 350 23.93 17.52 7.25
C GLY A 350 22.40 17.53 7.17
N PRO A 351 21.79 18.63 6.68
CA PRO A 351 20.37 18.65 6.33
C PRO A 351 20.08 17.64 5.22
N HIS A 352 18.94 16.96 5.33
CA HIS A 352 18.38 16.13 4.26
C HIS A 352 16.89 16.40 4.12
N ILE A 353 16.38 16.12 2.94
CA ILE A 353 14.96 16.15 2.65
C ILE A 353 14.61 14.92 1.84
N ASP A 354 13.54 14.24 2.25
CA ASP A 354 12.92 13.20 1.44
C ASP A 354 11.58 13.72 0.97
N ILE A 355 11.29 13.53 -0.30
CA ILE A 355 10.06 13.95 -0.96
C ILE A 355 9.49 12.71 -1.62
N ASN A 356 8.46 12.17 -0.99
CA ASN A 356 7.78 10.97 -1.42
C ASN A 356 6.46 11.38 -2.07
N LEU A 357 6.49 11.47 -3.41
CA LEU A 357 5.26 11.51 -4.20
C LEU A 357 4.73 10.09 -4.30
N TYR A 358 3.48 9.89 -3.89
CA TYR A 358 2.86 8.58 -3.95
C TYR A 358 1.50 8.63 -4.62
N LEU A 359 1.19 7.53 -5.29
CA LEU A 359 -0.17 7.12 -5.57
C LEU A 359 -0.59 6.09 -4.55
N LYS A 360 -1.82 6.20 -4.06
CA LYS A 360 -2.44 5.14 -3.29
C LYS A 360 -3.73 4.75 -3.97
N LEU A 361 -3.79 3.53 -4.47
CA LEU A 361 -5.04 2.94 -4.94
C LEU A 361 -5.62 2.11 -3.80
N GLU A 362 -6.75 2.56 -3.28
CA GLU A 362 -7.61 1.76 -2.41
C GLU A 362 -8.78 1.28 -3.27
N ALA A 363 -8.81 -0.01 -3.61
CA ALA A 363 -9.90 -0.60 -4.35
C ALA A 363 -10.51 -1.74 -3.53
N ASP A 364 -11.61 -1.40 -2.86
CA ASP A 364 -12.50 -2.36 -2.22
C ASP A 364 -13.79 -2.42 -3.04
N ILE A 365 -14.01 -3.55 -3.71
CA ILE A 365 -15.20 -3.76 -4.54
C ILE A 365 -16.53 -3.66 -3.75
N PHE A 366 -16.47 -3.63 -2.42
CA PHE A 366 -17.61 -3.52 -1.50
C PHE A 366 -17.80 -2.11 -0.91
N ASP A 367 -16.83 -1.20 -1.06
CA ASP A 367 -16.96 0.19 -0.61
C ASP A 367 -17.66 1.07 -1.66
N THR A 368 -18.19 2.23 -1.24
CA THR A 368 -18.61 3.29 -2.16
C THR A 368 -17.92 4.59 -1.78
N PRO A 369 -17.00 5.09 -2.62
CA PRO A 369 -16.58 4.55 -3.93
C PRO A 369 -15.82 3.20 -3.82
N TRP A 370 -16.04 2.29 -4.78
CA TRP A 370 -15.42 0.95 -4.76
C TRP A 370 -13.95 0.92 -5.19
N TRP A 371 -13.48 2.07 -5.68
CA TRP A 371 -12.07 2.40 -5.64
C TRP A 371 -11.92 3.90 -5.48
N THR A 372 -10.88 4.27 -4.75
CA THR A 372 -10.38 5.63 -4.63
C THR A 372 -8.89 5.61 -4.98
N LEU A 373 -8.53 6.41 -5.98
CA LEU A 373 -7.15 6.72 -6.28
C LEU A 373 -6.82 8.03 -5.60
N TYR A 374 -5.87 7.97 -4.68
CA TYR A 374 -5.28 9.11 -4.02
C TYR A 374 -3.95 9.46 -4.69
N ILE A 375 -3.67 10.74 -4.76
CA ILE A 375 -2.31 11.25 -4.83
C ILE A 375 -1.96 11.76 -3.45
N GLY A 376 -0.72 11.56 -3.05
CA GLY A 376 -0.22 12.27 -1.90
C GLY A 376 1.25 12.62 -2.02
N LEU A 377 1.63 13.59 -1.21
CA LEU A 377 2.98 14.08 -1.10
C LEU A 377 3.35 14.12 0.39
N GLU A 378 4.33 13.31 0.74
CA GLU A 378 4.97 13.29 2.05
C GLU A 378 6.37 13.88 1.88
N ALA A 379 6.66 15.02 2.52
CA ALA A 379 7.99 15.62 2.50
C ALA A 379 8.57 15.75 3.92
N PRO A 380 9.07 14.67 4.53
CA PRO A 380 9.86 14.80 5.74
C PRO A 380 11.15 15.56 5.44
N VAL A 381 11.44 16.56 6.28
CA VAL A 381 12.72 17.26 6.26
C VAL A 381 13.41 16.95 7.56
N GLY A 382 14.63 16.44 7.43
CA GLY A 382 15.46 16.04 8.54
C GLY A 382 16.72 16.88 8.62
N ILE A 383 17.22 17.04 9.83
CA ILE A 383 18.55 17.58 10.06
C ILE A 383 19.29 16.68 11.03
N ASN A 384 20.44 16.19 10.58
CA ASN A 384 21.38 15.46 11.40
C ASN A 384 22.69 16.22 11.27
N ILE A 385 23.04 17.06 12.25
CA ILE A 385 24.28 17.85 12.16
C ILE A 385 25.09 17.71 13.44
N GLU A 386 26.30 17.18 13.30
CA GLU A 386 27.35 17.16 14.33
C GLU A 386 28.35 18.32 14.19
N ILE A 387 28.27 19.08 13.08
CA ILE A 387 29.14 20.24 12.77
C ILE A 387 28.61 21.56 13.37
N PHE A 388 27.51 21.51 14.13
CA PHE A 388 27.09 22.63 14.98
C PHE A 388 27.14 22.19 16.45
N SER A 389 27.47 23.11 17.35
CA SER A 389 27.65 22.88 18.79
C SER A 389 26.40 22.32 19.49
N ARG A 390 25.24 22.39 18.83
CA ARG A 390 24.01 21.72 19.24
C ARG A 390 23.90 20.38 18.52
N VAL A 391 24.23 19.31 19.23
CA VAL A 391 23.79 17.97 18.86
C VAL A 391 22.27 17.94 18.96
N ILE A 392 21.59 18.15 17.84
CA ILE A 392 20.18 17.81 17.69
C ILE A 392 20.23 16.43 17.06
N THR A 393 20.21 15.38 17.88
CA THR A 393 20.50 13.99 17.49
C THR A 393 19.64 13.43 16.36
N SER A 394 18.57 14.12 15.98
CA SER A 394 17.78 13.95 14.77
C SER A 394 16.55 14.81 14.98
N HIS A 395 16.35 15.86 14.17
CA HIS A 395 15.03 16.50 14.10
C HIS A 395 14.50 16.27 12.70
N GLU A 396 13.49 15.43 12.62
CA GLU A 396 12.74 15.13 11.40
C GLU A 396 11.31 15.60 11.63
N VAL A 397 10.79 16.38 10.70
CA VAL A 397 9.42 16.86 10.72
C VAL A 397 8.80 16.60 9.36
N LEU A 398 7.61 16.00 9.35
CA LEU A 398 6.80 15.91 8.15
C LEU A 398 6.28 17.32 7.81
N VAL A 399 6.93 17.97 6.84
CA VAL A 399 6.67 19.39 6.50
C VAL A 399 5.49 19.53 5.54
N ILE A 400 5.35 18.55 4.65
CA ILE A 400 4.21 18.43 3.73
C ILE A 400 3.60 17.04 3.92
N ALA A 401 2.29 17.02 4.13
CA ALA A 401 1.46 15.84 4.14
C ALA A 401 0.15 16.24 3.46
N ILE A 402 0.10 16.04 2.15
CA ILE A 402 -1.09 16.29 1.34
C ILE A 402 -1.55 14.95 0.81
N GLN A 403 -2.84 14.69 0.91
CA GLN A 403 -3.48 13.58 0.23
C GLN A 403 -4.78 14.11 -0.37
N ASP A 404 -4.90 13.99 -1.68
CA ASP A 404 -6.09 14.38 -2.43
C ASP A 404 -6.63 13.18 -3.21
N ILE A 405 -7.94 13.16 -3.41
CA ILE A 405 -8.61 12.16 -4.24
C ILE A 405 -8.44 12.59 -5.69
N LEU A 406 -7.61 11.87 -6.46
CA LEU A 406 -7.48 12.08 -7.90
C LEU A 406 -8.73 11.62 -8.64
N ALA A 407 -9.18 10.42 -8.31
CA ALA A 407 -10.33 9.82 -8.94
C ALA A 407 -10.96 8.79 -8.01
N GLN A 408 -12.24 8.56 -8.19
CA GLN A 408 -12.98 7.55 -7.45
C GLN A 408 -14.14 7.08 -8.31
N ALA A 409 -14.49 5.79 -8.25
CA ALA A 409 -15.70 5.34 -8.90
C ALA A 409 -16.93 5.77 -8.10
N LYS A 410 -17.68 6.75 -8.63
CA LYS A 410 -19.03 7.02 -8.15
C LYS A 410 -19.97 5.95 -8.69
N VAL A 411 -20.66 5.24 -7.79
CA VAL A 411 -21.81 4.43 -8.18
C VAL A 411 -22.85 5.39 -8.76
N SER A 412 -23.24 5.20 -10.03
CA SER A 412 -24.33 5.97 -10.61
C SER A 412 -25.61 5.63 -9.86
N THR A 413 -26.22 6.63 -9.23
CA THR A 413 -27.55 6.51 -8.61
C THR A 413 -28.66 6.26 -9.63
N GLU A 414 -28.34 6.18 -10.93
CA GLU A 414 -29.23 5.72 -11.98
C GLU A 414 -28.92 4.26 -12.29
N GLY A 415 -29.84 3.36 -11.91
CA GLY A 415 -29.72 1.92 -12.08
C GLY A 415 -29.57 1.48 -13.53
N THR A 416 -28.33 1.43 -14.02
CA THR A 416 -27.99 0.78 -15.30
C THR A 416 -26.73 -0.07 -15.16
N CYS A 417 -26.91 -1.39 -15.28
CA CYS A 417 -25.90 -2.45 -15.15
C CYS A 417 -24.70 -2.30 -16.10
N GLY A 418 -23.49 -2.66 -15.63
CA GLY A 418 -22.31 -2.92 -16.46
C GLY A 418 -22.35 -4.29 -17.14
N ARG A 419 -21.60 -4.48 -18.23
CA ARG A 419 -21.51 -5.75 -18.99
C ARG A 419 -20.23 -6.50 -18.60
N PHE A 420 -20.33 -7.83 -18.43
CA PHE A 420 -19.20 -8.73 -18.20
C PHE A 420 -18.94 -9.59 -19.44
N ALA A 421 -17.66 -9.86 -19.71
CA ALA A 421 -17.21 -10.90 -20.63
C ALA A 421 -16.29 -11.87 -19.88
N TYR A 422 -16.25 -13.13 -20.32
CA TYR A 422 -15.34 -14.14 -19.78
C TYR A 422 -14.33 -14.56 -20.84
N ILE A 423 -13.08 -14.78 -20.43
CA ILE A 423 -12.08 -15.47 -21.25
C ILE A 423 -11.94 -16.89 -20.69
N ASN A 424 -12.23 -17.90 -21.52
CA ASN A 424 -12.02 -19.31 -21.18
C ASN A 424 -10.61 -19.74 -21.59
N GLN A 425 -9.78 -20.16 -20.63
CA GLN A 425 -8.55 -20.92 -20.88
C GLN A 425 -8.60 -22.24 -20.09
N GLY A 426 -9.05 -23.31 -20.72
CA GLY A 426 -9.19 -24.61 -20.04
C GLY A 426 -10.33 -24.62 -19.03
N ILE A 427 -10.04 -24.97 -17.76
CA ILE A 427 -11.00 -25.06 -16.65
C ILE A 427 -11.18 -23.75 -15.88
N ASP A 428 -10.29 -22.77 -16.08
CA ASP A 428 -10.33 -21.49 -15.36
C ASP A 428 -11.13 -20.43 -16.15
N ARG A 429 -11.92 -19.63 -15.41
CA ARG A 429 -12.70 -18.50 -15.96
C ARG A 429 -12.19 -17.18 -15.39
N TYR A 430 -11.78 -16.27 -16.26
CA TYR A 430 -11.33 -14.93 -15.88
C TYR A 430 -12.39 -13.88 -16.26
N PRO A 431 -12.91 -13.08 -15.30
CA PRO A 431 -13.86 -12.02 -15.60
C PRO A 431 -13.16 -10.79 -16.19
N VAL A 432 -13.77 -10.18 -17.21
CA VAL A 432 -13.33 -8.91 -17.82
C VAL A 432 -14.49 -7.91 -17.80
N PHE A 433 -14.25 -6.72 -17.25
CA PHE A 433 -15.26 -5.66 -17.15
C PHE A 433 -15.21 -4.72 -18.37
N LEU A 434 -16.37 -4.40 -18.95
CA LEU A 434 -16.49 -3.40 -20.02
C LEU A 434 -17.20 -2.14 -19.50
N PRO A 435 -16.58 -0.94 -19.59
CA PRO A 435 -17.23 0.30 -19.20
C PRO A 435 -18.44 0.62 -20.10
N ASN A 436 -19.53 1.13 -19.52
CA ASN A 436 -20.72 1.53 -20.26
C ASN A 436 -20.47 2.80 -21.11
N GLY A 437 -20.83 2.75 -22.41
CA GLY A 437 -20.94 3.92 -23.29
C GLY A 437 -20.17 3.90 -24.62
N SER A 438 -19.31 2.92 -24.88
CA SER A 438 -18.56 2.88 -26.15
C SER A 438 -19.44 2.40 -27.31
N LYS A 439 -19.69 3.29 -28.28
CA LYS A 439 -20.39 2.96 -29.55
C LYS A 439 -19.48 2.37 -30.63
N GLU A 440 -18.23 2.04 -30.31
CA GLU A 440 -17.33 1.34 -31.23
C GLU A 440 -16.69 0.12 -30.56
N PRO A 441 -16.46 -0.97 -31.31
CA PRO A 441 -15.81 -2.15 -30.77
C PRO A 441 -14.34 -1.82 -30.47
N TRP A 442 -13.94 -1.96 -29.21
CA TRP A 442 -12.53 -1.94 -28.84
C TRP A 442 -11.82 -3.10 -29.54
N PHE A 443 -10.76 -2.78 -30.28
CA PHE A 443 -9.78 -3.76 -30.69
C PHE A 443 -9.10 -4.30 -29.43
N ILE A 444 -9.26 -5.60 -29.18
CA ILE A 444 -8.32 -6.36 -28.37
C ILE A 444 -7.03 -6.37 -29.19
N ASP A 445 -5.96 -5.77 -28.67
CA ASP A 445 -4.64 -5.79 -29.30
C ASP A 445 -4.13 -7.25 -29.38
N PRO A 446 -3.77 -7.78 -30.56
CA PRO A 446 -3.34 -9.17 -30.72
C PRO A 446 -1.89 -9.45 -30.25
N PHE A 447 -1.44 -8.85 -29.14
CA PHE A 447 -0.10 -9.11 -28.57
C PHE A 447 0.03 -10.45 -27.81
N ILE A 448 -1.01 -11.29 -27.80
CA ILE A 448 -0.86 -12.74 -27.53
C ILE A 448 -0.62 -13.45 -28.88
N SER A 449 0.47 -13.13 -29.56
CA SER A 449 0.96 -13.93 -30.69
C SER A 449 2.48 -14.03 -30.84
N ASP A 450 3.29 -13.31 -30.04
CA ASP A 450 4.75 -13.31 -30.20
C ASP A 450 5.50 -14.45 -29.46
N ILE A 451 4.81 -15.52 -29.03
CA ILE A 451 5.48 -16.76 -28.56
C ILE A 451 5.69 -17.80 -29.68
N PHE A 452 5.19 -17.59 -30.92
CA PHE A 452 5.50 -18.51 -32.02
C PHE A 452 5.77 -17.78 -33.35
N HIS A 453 7.04 -17.79 -33.77
CA HIS A 453 7.46 -17.31 -35.08
C HIS A 453 6.98 -18.23 -36.22
N GLU A 454 6.63 -17.57 -37.34
CA GLU A 454 6.64 -18.01 -38.74
C GLU A 454 5.56 -18.99 -39.24
N ASN A 455 4.43 -18.47 -39.74
CA ASN A 455 4.17 -18.30 -41.19
C ASN A 455 2.67 -18.12 -41.52
N GLU A 456 2.41 -17.14 -42.40
CA GLU A 456 1.25 -16.95 -43.29
C GLU A 456 -0.08 -16.35 -42.77
N SER A 457 -0.20 -15.04 -43.05
CA SER A 457 -1.35 -14.26 -43.53
C SER A 457 -2.60 -14.07 -42.67
N ALA A 458 -2.74 -12.81 -42.21
CA ALA A 458 -3.99 -12.15 -41.89
C ALA A 458 -4.81 -11.83 -43.17
N ILE A 459 -6.11 -12.15 -43.18
CA ILE A 459 -7.11 -11.42 -43.98
C ILE A 459 -8.35 -11.19 -43.12
N VAL A 460 -8.60 -9.93 -42.79
CA VAL A 460 -9.86 -9.41 -42.25
C VAL A 460 -10.79 -9.11 -43.43
N HIS A 461 -12.00 -9.66 -43.46
CA HIS A 461 -13.10 -9.09 -44.25
C HIS A 461 -14.35 -8.92 -43.38
N GLY A 462 -14.70 -7.66 -43.15
CA GLY A 462 -16.02 -7.26 -42.67
C GLY A 462 -17.04 -7.17 -43.81
N HIS A 463 -18.30 -7.30 -43.39
CA HIS A 463 -19.58 -6.98 -44.03
C HIS A 463 -20.34 -8.07 -44.83
N GLN A 464 -21.59 -8.24 -44.39
CA GLN A 464 -22.70 -9.01 -44.95
C GLN A 464 -22.93 -8.77 -46.45
N PHE A 465 -23.22 -9.83 -47.22
CA PHE A 465 -24.41 -9.96 -48.10
C PHE A 465 -24.55 -11.40 -48.63
N MET A 466 -25.77 -11.73 -49.08
CA MET A 466 -26.32 -13.03 -49.47
C MET A 466 -25.63 -13.80 -50.63
N ASN A 467 -25.92 -15.11 -50.62
CA ASN A 467 -26.11 -16.04 -51.74
C ASN A 467 -24.92 -16.76 -52.44
N ASN A 468 -25.12 -18.09 -52.48
CA ASN A 468 -24.79 -19.09 -53.51
C ASN A 468 -23.37 -19.65 -53.70
N ASP A 469 -23.31 -20.95 -53.38
CA ASP A 469 -22.80 -22.11 -54.14
C ASP A 469 -21.29 -22.38 -54.36
N TRP A 470 -21.01 -23.69 -54.26
CA TRP A 470 -19.81 -24.50 -54.63
C TRP A 470 -18.61 -24.41 -53.67
N GLY A 471 -17.94 -25.48 -53.23
CA GLY A 471 -17.84 -26.90 -53.59
C GLY A 471 -16.45 -27.42 -53.11
N PRO A 472 -16.19 -28.73 -52.96
CA PRO A 472 -15.31 -29.28 -51.91
C PRO A 472 -13.90 -29.66 -52.38
N ILE A 473 -12.88 -29.46 -51.52
CA ILE A 473 -11.52 -30.05 -51.58
C ILE A 473 -10.98 -30.01 -50.14
N GLY A 474 -10.40 -31.00 -49.47
CA GLY A 474 -9.95 -32.36 -49.74
C GLY A 474 -9.01 -32.72 -48.58
N GLU A 475 -9.23 -33.85 -47.92
CA GLU A 475 -8.62 -34.26 -46.64
C GLU A 475 -7.08 -34.41 -46.68
N TYR A 476 -6.43 -34.02 -45.57
CA TYR A 476 -5.20 -34.66 -45.08
C TYR A 476 -5.30 -34.86 -43.56
N GLU A 477 -5.19 -36.12 -43.15
CA GLU A 477 -5.27 -36.60 -41.77
C GLU A 477 -3.99 -36.31 -40.94
N ASN A 478 -4.21 -36.22 -39.63
CA ASN A 478 -3.26 -36.34 -38.51
C ASN A 478 -2.55 -35.07 -37.99
N ALA A 479 -3.31 -34.25 -37.25
CA ALA A 479 -2.85 -33.64 -36.01
C ALA A 479 -4.07 -33.32 -35.10
N ARG A 480 -4.21 -34.03 -33.97
CA ARG A 480 -5.14 -33.64 -32.90
C ARG A 480 -4.44 -32.58 -32.05
N TRP A 481 -4.82 -31.31 -32.23
CA TRP A 481 -4.57 -30.25 -31.26
C TRP A 481 -5.92 -29.70 -30.81
N LEU A 482 -6.13 -29.61 -29.49
CA LEU A 482 -7.28 -28.94 -28.89
C LEU A 482 -7.27 -27.48 -29.37
N MET A 483 -8.14 -27.14 -30.32
CA MET A 483 -8.50 -25.74 -30.55
C MET A 483 -9.43 -25.32 -29.41
N GLY A 484 -8.91 -24.50 -28.50
CA GLY A 484 -9.72 -23.77 -27.54
C GLY A 484 -10.60 -22.77 -28.29
N TYR A 485 -11.92 -22.96 -28.23
CA TYR A 485 -12.87 -22.01 -28.79
C TYR A 485 -12.90 -20.77 -27.90
N LEU A 486 -12.61 -19.59 -28.49
CA LEU A 486 -12.96 -18.31 -27.89
C LEU A 486 -14.48 -18.14 -28.01
N SER A 487 -15.24 -18.63 -27.03
CA SER A 487 -16.68 -18.34 -26.93
C SER A 487 -16.87 -17.06 -26.12
N VAL A 488 -17.19 -15.95 -26.78
CA VAL A 488 -17.65 -14.73 -26.09
C VAL A 488 -19.14 -14.89 -25.81
N GLU A 489 -19.49 -15.17 -24.56
CA GLU A 489 -20.88 -15.28 -24.11
C GLU A 489 -21.36 -13.91 -23.61
N TYR A 490 -22.27 -13.29 -24.34
CA TYR A 490 -22.89 -12.01 -23.95
C TYR A 490 -24.14 -12.28 -23.12
N LYS A 491 -24.04 -12.18 -21.78
CA LYS A 491 -25.22 -12.14 -20.92
C LYS A 491 -25.78 -10.72 -20.89
N THR A 492 -26.71 -10.42 -21.80
CA THR A 492 -27.63 -9.29 -21.64
C THR A 492 -28.89 -9.80 -20.97
N ASN A 493 -28.92 -9.81 -19.64
CA ASN A 493 -30.16 -9.76 -18.85
C ASN A 493 -29.81 -9.44 -17.39
N CYS A 494 -30.17 -8.25 -16.93
CA CYS A 494 -30.33 -7.94 -15.51
C CYS A 494 -31.73 -8.35 -15.07
N SER A 495 -31.94 -9.66 -15.08
CA SER A 495 -32.99 -10.35 -14.34
C SER A 495 -32.31 -11.60 -13.80
N GLU A 496 -32.16 -11.66 -12.47
CA GLU A 496 -31.52 -12.76 -11.72
C GLU A 496 -29.99 -12.83 -11.89
N LEU A 497 -29.26 -12.02 -11.09
CA LEU A 497 -28.15 -12.63 -10.36
C LEU A 497 -28.80 -13.83 -9.66
N ASP A 498 -28.30 -15.04 -9.90
CA ASP A 498 -28.86 -16.26 -9.31
C ASP A 498 -28.51 -16.22 -7.82
N THR A 499 -29.23 -15.38 -7.06
CA THR A 499 -29.15 -15.30 -5.62
C THR A 499 -29.62 -16.60 -4.98
N ASN A 500 -30.32 -17.43 -5.76
CA ASN A 500 -31.08 -18.61 -5.37
C ASN A 500 -30.26 -19.79 -4.84
N ASP A 501 -28.93 -19.74 -4.93
CA ASP A 501 -28.09 -20.87 -4.56
C ASP A 501 -26.78 -20.45 -3.85
N ASN A 502 -26.89 -19.48 -2.94
CA ASN A 502 -25.77 -19.03 -2.12
C ASN A 502 -25.80 -19.61 -0.71
N ILE A 503 -24.62 -19.78 -0.13
CA ILE A 503 -24.39 -20.23 1.24
C ILE A 503 -23.64 -19.12 1.97
N ALA A 504 -24.22 -18.63 3.07
CA ALA A 504 -23.54 -17.74 4.01
C ALA A 504 -22.89 -18.58 5.12
N PHE A 505 -21.70 -18.21 5.58
CA PHE A 505 -20.99 -18.95 6.63
C PHE A 505 -20.03 -18.03 7.39
N SER A 506 -19.65 -18.44 8.60
CA SER A 506 -18.57 -17.81 9.37
C SER A 506 -17.23 -18.43 9.00
N SER A 507 -16.21 -17.62 8.72
CA SER A 507 -14.82 -18.08 8.59
C SER A 507 -13.95 -17.45 9.68
N SER A 508 -13.12 -18.27 10.33
CA SER A 508 -12.18 -17.82 11.36
C SER A 508 -10.73 -17.92 10.88
N SER A 509 -9.95 -16.87 11.13
CA SER A 509 -8.54 -16.79 10.78
C SER A 509 -7.73 -16.25 11.97
N SER A 510 -6.45 -16.65 12.07
CA SER A 510 -5.49 -16.02 12.97
C SER A 510 -5.16 -14.57 12.58
N SER A 511 -5.52 -14.15 11.36
CA SER A 511 -5.47 -12.76 10.91
C SER A 511 -6.84 -12.08 11.05
N ALA A 512 -6.87 -10.89 11.66
CA ALA A 512 -8.09 -10.08 11.81
C ALA A 512 -8.73 -9.68 10.47
N THR A 513 -7.96 -9.73 9.38
CA THR A 513 -8.40 -9.38 8.03
C THR A 513 -9.22 -10.48 7.36
N ASN A 514 -9.07 -11.75 7.74
CA ASN A 514 -9.75 -12.88 7.10
C ASN A 514 -10.88 -13.50 7.92
N ALA A 515 -10.99 -13.16 9.21
CA ALA A 515 -12.13 -13.58 10.03
C ALA A 515 -13.37 -12.73 9.66
N GLY A 516 -14.46 -13.38 9.28
CA GLY A 516 -15.61 -12.69 8.68
C GLY A 516 -16.85 -13.54 8.48
N VAL A 517 -17.96 -12.88 8.18
CA VAL A 517 -19.11 -13.52 7.54
C VAL A 517 -18.87 -13.52 6.03
N MET A 518 -18.94 -14.70 5.44
CA MET A 518 -18.68 -14.99 4.04
C MET A 518 -19.96 -15.44 3.35
N VAL A 519 -20.04 -15.24 2.04
CA VAL A 519 -21.09 -15.78 1.16
C VAL A 519 -20.41 -16.39 -0.06
N MET A 520 -20.85 -17.56 -0.48
CA MET A 520 -20.38 -18.23 -1.70
C MET A 520 -21.55 -18.85 -2.45
N ASN A 521 -21.36 -19.22 -3.72
CA ASN A 521 -22.32 -20.07 -4.40
C ASN A 521 -22.17 -21.54 -3.96
N SER A 522 -23.19 -22.36 -4.19
CA SER A 522 -23.23 -23.78 -3.80
C SER A 522 -22.14 -24.66 -4.42
N ALA A 523 -21.47 -24.19 -5.47
CA ALA A 523 -20.35 -24.87 -6.12
C ALA A 523 -18.98 -24.47 -5.53
N GLY A 524 -18.95 -23.62 -4.49
CA GLY A 524 -17.72 -23.13 -3.86
C GLY A 524 -17.07 -21.94 -4.57
N GLY A 525 -17.74 -21.35 -5.56
CA GLY A 525 -17.29 -20.15 -6.28
C GLY A 525 -17.92 -18.86 -5.75
N ASP A 526 -17.57 -17.72 -6.36
CA ASP A 526 -18.12 -16.40 -6.06
C ASP A 526 -18.05 -16.00 -4.56
N VAL A 527 -17.00 -16.46 -3.87
CA VAL A 527 -16.78 -16.20 -2.45
C VAL A 527 -16.59 -14.70 -2.21
N ARG A 528 -17.42 -14.12 -1.36
CA ARG A 528 -17.37 -12.72 -0.93
C ARG A 528 -17.44 -12.61 0.58
N LYS A 529 -16.75 -11.61 1.14
CA LYS A 529 -16.87 -11.25 2.56
C LYS A 529 -17.92 -10.16 2.69
N ILE A 530 -18.91 -10.35 3.55
CA ILE A 530 -19.99 -9.37 3.79
C ILE A 530 -19.84 -8.63 5.12
N ALA A 531 -19.02 -9.13 6.05
CA ALA A 531 -18.69 -8.46 7.30
C ALA A 531 -17.37 -8.94 7.91
N SER A 532 -16.59 -8.03 8.49
CA SER A 532 -15.32 -8.34 9.19
C SER A 532 -15.52 -8.54 10.69
N LEU A 533 -14.74 -9.46 11.27
CA LEU A 533 -14.67 -9.72 12.71
C LEU A 533 -13.45 -9.03 13.33
N GLU A 534 -13.65 -8.19 14.35
CA GLU A 534 -12.52 -7.63 15.12
C GLU A 534 -11.88 -8.71 15.99
N VAL A 535 -10.65 -9.11 15.67
CA VAL A 535 -9.86 -10.04 16.51
C VAL A 535 -9.10 -9.24 17.57
N ARG A 536 -9.64 -9.14 18.78
CA ARG A 536 -8.89 -8.67 19.97
C ARG A 536 -8.87 -9.74 21.04
N ASN A 537 -7.69 -10.34 21.23
CA ASN A 537 -7.35 -11.34 22.25
C ASN A 537 -7.95 -12.74 22.04
N SER A 538 -7.03 -13.69 21.94
CA SER A 538 -7.13 -15.08 21.51
C SER A 538 -7.88 -16.06 22.43
N TYR A 539 -8.97 -15.64 23.09
CA TYR A 539 -9.66 -16.54 24.04
C TYR A 539 -11.16 -16.78 23.80
N PHE A 540 -11.82 -16.04 22.91
CA PHE A 540 -13.23 -16.31 22.57
C PHE A 540 -13.50 -15.88 21.12
N LEU A 541 -13.23 -16.75 20.15
CA LEU A 541 -13.80 -16.63 18.81
C LEU A 541 -15.30 -16.89 18.95
N SER A 542 -16.11 -15.84 19.13
CA SER A 542 -17.56 -15.99 19.11
C SER A 542 -17.95 -16.24 17.66
N VAL A 543 -18.22 -17.49 17.29
CA VAL A 543 -18.75 -17.88 15.98
C VAL A 543 -20.02 -17.06 15.73
N GLN A 544 -20.03 -16.23 14.68
CA GLN A 544 -21.15 -15.34 14.35
C GLN A 544 -21.99 -16.01 13.27
N CYS A 545 -22.85 -16.95 13.64
CA CYS A 545 -23.67 -17.68 12.68
C CYS A 545 -24.55 -16.71 11.87
N PRO A 546 -24.34 -16.58 10.54
CA PRO A 546 -25.18 -15.76 9.70
C PRO A 546 -26.51 -16.45 9.43
N THR A 547 -27.55 -15.66 9.13
CA THR A 547 -28.82 -16.16 8.62
C THR A 547 -29.39 -15.23 7.55
N TRP A 548 -29.92 -15.81 6.49
CA TRP A 548 -30.52 -15.10 5.36
C TRP A 548 -31.90 -14.53 5.71
N SER A 549 -32.20 -13.34 5.17
CA SER A 549 -33.58 -12.89 5.07
C SER A 549 -34.35 -13.81 4.11
N PRO A 550 -35.66 -14.02 4.31
CA PRO A 550 -36.46 -14.87 3.41
C PRO A 550 -36.55 -14.36 1.97
N GLU A 551 -36.26 -13.07 1.75
CA GLU A 551 -36.23 -12.44 0.43
C GLU A 551 -34.81 -12.44 -0.15
N GLY A 552 -33.79 -12.87 0.61
CA GLY A 552 -32.45 -13.09 0.12
C GLY A 552 -31.61 -11.82 -0.12
N ASP A 553 -32.12 -10.68 0.31
CA ASP A 553 -31.54 -9.36 0.13
C ASP A 553 -30.73 -8.88 1.35
N GLU A 554 -30.89 -9.54 2.49
CA GLU A 554 -30.22 -9.21 3.75
C GLU A 554 -29.70 -10.46 4.46
N ILE A 555 -28.67 -10.27 5.28
CA ILE A 555 -28.08 -11.30 6.13
C ILE A 555 -27.95 -10.74 7.54
N ALA A 556 -28.46 -11.47 8.53
CA ALA A 556 -28.37 -11.14 9.94
C ALA A 556 -27.31 -11.99 10.64
N PHE A 557 -26.56 -11.40 11.57
CA PHE A 557 -25.57 -12.10 12.38
C PHE A 557 -25.31 -11.34 13.69
N PHE A 558 -24.82 -12.04 14.71
CA PHE A 558 -24.40 -11.39 15.95
C PHE A 558 -23.04 -10.76 15.78
N LYS A 559 -22.81 -9.49 16.14
CA LYS A 559 -21.49 -8.85 16.10
C LYS A 559 -21.10 -8.25 17.45
N ARG A 560 -19.87 -8.47 17.90
CA ARG A 560 -19.36 -7.90 19.15
C ARG A 560 -18.84 -6.45 18.97
N THR A 561 -19.29 -5.54 19.82
CA THR A 561 -18.86 -4.13 19.86
C THR A 561 -18.24 -3.80 21.23
N GLY A 562 -16.90 -3.83 21.32
CA GLY A 562 -16.19 -3.52 22.58
C GLY A 562 -16.19 -4.66 23.62
N LEU A 563 -16.24 -4.31 24.91
CA LEU A 563 -16.18 -5.29 26.02
C LEU A 563 -17.54 -5.94 26.32
N ASP A 564 -18.63 -5.31 25.90
CA ASP A 564 -19.99 -5.80 26.09
C ASP A 564 -20.29 -6.98 25.15
N PHE A 565 -21.24 -7.82 25.55
CA PHE A 565 -21.77 -8.91 24.69
C PHE A 565 -22.45 -8.27 23.47
N GLY A 566 -22.39 -8.93 22.30
CA GLY A 566 -22.62 -8.28 20.99
C GLY A 566 -24.03 -7.68 20.73
N ASP A 567 -24.26 -7.18 19.51
CA ASP A 567 -25.56 -6.75 18.96
C ASP A 567 -25.95 -7.53 17.66
N ILE A 568 -27.24 -7.58 17.26
CA ILE A 568 -27.71 -8.26 16.04
C ILE A 568 -27.56 -7.25 14.93
N PHE A 569 -26.69 -7.55 13.98
CA PHE A 569 -26.45 -6.74 12.81
C PHE A 569 -27.15 -7.34 11.61
N ILE A 570 -27.77 -6.48 10.82
CA ILE A 570 -28.35 -6.82 9.53
C ILE A 570 -27.56 -6.06 8.47
N VAL A 571 -27.04 -6.77 7.49
CA VAL A 571 -26.33 -6.22 6.32
C VAL A 571 -27.07 -6.62 5.06
N ARG A 572 -27.00 -5.81 4.00
CA ARG A 572 -27.49 -6.25 2.70
C ARG A 572 -26.59 -7.36 2.17
N ASN A 573 -27.14 -8.24 1.35
CA ASN A 573 -26.43 -9.36 0.74
C ASN A 573 -25.23 -8.93 -0.15
N ASP A 574 -25.24 -7.68 -0.63
CA ASP A 574 -24.12 -7.05 -1.34
C ASP A 574 -23.04 -6.48 -0.40
N GLY A 575 -23.20 -6.60 0.92
CA GLY A 575 -22.32 -6.03 1.95
C GLY A 575 -22.63 -4.58 2.32
N ALA A 576 -23.57 -3.91 1.62
CA ALA A 576 -23.88 -2.51 1.84
C ALA A 576 -24.82 -2.28 3.04
N ASN A 577 -24.84 -1.04 3.56
CA ASN A 577 -25.85 -0.52 4.49
C ASN A 577 -26.11 -1.38 5.74
N SER A 578 -25.06 -1.67 6.52
CA SER A 578 -25.22 -2.38 7.79
C SER A 578 -26.02 -1.54 8.82
N ARG A 579 -26.95 -2.18 9.53
CA ARG A 579 -27.70 -1.57 10.64
C ARG A 579 -27.71 -2.47 11.86
N ASN A 580 -27.72 -1.84 13.04
CA ASN A 580 -27.96 -2.53 14.30
C ASN A 580 -29.48 -2.66 14.51
N SER A 581 -29.95 -3.88 14.75
CA SER A 581 -31.36 -4.19 15.01
C SER A 581 -31.71 -4.13 16.51
N THR A 582 -30.75 -4.39 17.43
CA THR A 582 -31.04 -4.57 18.87
C THR A 582 -29.88 -4.18 19.79
N ASN A 583 -30.16 -3.63 20.98
CA ASN A 583 -29.18 -3.47 22.07
C ASN A 583 -29.38 -4.58 23.13
N ASN A 584 -28.89 -5.81 22.90
CA ASN A 584 -29.14 -6.92 23.85
C ASN A 584 -27.84 -7.55 24.38
N PRO A 585 -27.59 -7.48 25.71
CA PRO A 585 -26.27 -7.77 26.28
C PRO A 585 -25.95 -9.23 26.67
N TYR A 586 -26.58 -10.31 26.15
CA TYR A 586 -26.22 -11.69 26.61
C TYR A 586 -26.51 -12.84 25.62
N TRP A 587 -25.51 -13.39 24.91
CA TRP A 587 -25.75 -14.40 23.86
C TRP A 587 -24.75 -15.54 23.71
N TYR A 588 -25.30 -16.71 23.32
CA TYR A 588 -24.60 -17.91 22.88
C TYR A 588 -25.52 -18.77 21.98
N GLY A 589 -25.22 -18.91 20.68
CA GLY A 589 -25.89 -19.90 19.81
C GLY A 589 -26.23 -19.41 18.40
N LYS A 590 -26.92 -20.27 17.62
CA LYS A 590 -27.38 -20.01 16.25
C LYS A 590 -28.52 -18.96 16.22
N LEU A 591 -28.40 -17.97 15.35
CA LEU A 591 -29.45 -17.00 15.01
C LEU A 591 -30.18 -17.52 13.77
N VAL A 592 -31.51 -17.52 13.76
CA VAL A 592 -32.29 -17.92 12.57
C VAL A 592 -33.42 -16.92 12.33
N TRP A 593 -33.48 -16.40 11.09
CA TRP A 593 -34.55 -15.52 10.63
C TRP A 593 -35.83 -16.34 10.37
N SER A 594 -36.98 -15.86 10.81
CA SER A 594 -38.26 -16.50 10.51
C SER A 594 -38.55 -16.43 9.00
N PRO A 595 -39.10 -17.51 8.39
CA PRO A 595 -39.51 -17.51 6.97
C PRO A 595 -40.53 -16.42 6.59
N ASP A 596 -41.31 -15.93 7.55
CA ASP A 596 -42.23 -14.80 7.35
C ASP A 596 -41.53 -13.42 7.31
N GLY A 597 -40.24 -13.35 7.66
CA GLY A 597 -39.39 -12.17 7.64
C GLY A 597 -39.54 -11.26 8.87
N THR A 598 -40.39 -11.61 9.82
CA THR A 598 -40.81 -10.70 10.90
C THR A 598 -40.02 -10.83 12.19
N ARG A 599 -39.36 -11.97 12.43
CA ARG A 599 -38.77 -12.31 13.74
C ARG A 599 -37.42 -13.03 13.60
N PHE A 600 -36.61 -12.92 14.64
CA PHE A 600 -35.46 -13.79 14.87
C PHE A 600 -35.74 -14.76 16.02
N VAL A 601 -35.19 -15.97 15.91
CA VAL A 601 -35.08 -16.92 17.03
C VAL A 601 -33.61 -17.18 17.32
N TYR A 602 -33.25 -17.24 18.61
CA TYR A 602 -31.89 -17.55 19.06
C TYR A 602 -31.89 -18.09 20.49
N HIS A 603 -30.78 -18.70 20.90
CA HIS A 603 -30.59 -19.23 22.25
C HIS A 603 -29.70 -18.30 23.10
N THR A 604 -29.93 -18.28 24.42
CA THR A 604 -29.11 -17.51 25.38
C THR A 604 -28.58 -18.38 26.51
N GLY A 605 -27.26 -18.35 26.74
CA GLY A 605 -26.58 -19.20 27.74
C GLY A 605 -26.63 -18.72 29.19
N TYR A 606 -27.34 -17.63 29.52
CA TYR A 606 -27.49 -17.17 30.91
C TYR A 606 -28.81 -17.65 31.56
N ALA A 607 -29.79 -17.97 30.73
CA ALA A 607 -31.12 -18.41 31.16
C ALA A 607 -31.53 -19.76 30.54
N ASP A 608 -30.64 -20.40 29.76
CA ASP A 608 -30.88 -21.62 28.98
C ASP A 608 -32.27 -21.60 28.38
N SER A 609 -32.49 -20.66 27.45
CA SER A 609 -33.82 -20.39 26.90
C SER A 609 -33.77 -19.86 25.48
N ILE A 610 -34.78 -20.26 24.71
CA ILE A 610 -35.03 -19.82 23.34
C ILE A 610 -35.77 -18.48 23.39
N GLN A 611 -35.23 -17.50 22.65
CA GLN A 611 -35.71 -16.12 22.62
C GLN A 611 -36.25 -15.77 21.24
N LEU A 612 -37.31 -14.96 21.23
CA LEU A 612 -37.94 -14.40 20.04
C LEU A 612 -37.89 -12.88 20.09
N ILE A 613 -37.52 -12.27 18.96
CA ILE A 613 -37.46 -10.81 18.82
C ILE A 613 -37.98 -10.39 17.45
N ASP A 614 -38.70 -9.28 17.40
CA ASP A 614 -39.15 -8.68 16.13
C ASP A 614 -37.98 -7.97 15.45
N VAL A 615 -37.85 -8.13 14.13
CA VAL A 615 -36.71 -7.61 13.34
C VAL A 615 -36.58 -6.08 13.42
N ASP A 616 -37.72 -5.35 13.46
CA ASP A 616 -37.79 -3.89 13.41
C ASP A 616 -38.10 -3.21 14.76
N SER A 617 -38.15 -3.97 15.87
CA SER A 617 -38.52 -3.40 17.16
C SER A 617 -37.29 -3.13 18.04
N PRO A 618 -37.01 -1.86 18.40
CA PRO A 618 -35.82 -1.54 19.18
C PRO A 618 -35.91 -1.97 20.66
N LEU A 619 -37.07 -2.42 21.16
CA LEU A 619 -37.29 -2.64 22.60
C LEU A 619 -38.26 -3.79 23.01
N SER A 620 -38.76 -4.64 22.10
CA SER A 620 -39.67 -5.73 22.52
C SER A 620 -39.02 -7.11 22.44
N HIS A 621 -38.62 -7.60 23.62
CA HIS A 621 -38.52 -9.03 23.89
C HIS A 621 -39.92 -9.64 23.83
N LEU A 622 -40.14 -10.64 22.97
CA LEU A 622 -41.33 -11.49 23.06
C LEU A 622 -41.02 -12.59 24.08
N ALA A 623 -41.99 -12.89 24.95
CA ALA A 623 -41.85 -13.83 26.06
C ALA A 623 -41.03 -15.07 25.67
N GLY A 624 -39.93 -15.32 26.38
CA GLY A 624 -39.04 -16.44 26.10
C GLY A 624 -39.74 -17.77 26.33
N ILE A 625 -39.47 -18.74 25.46
CA ILE A 625 -39.88 -20.12 25.69
C ILE A 625 -38.88 -20.67 26.71
N SER A 626 -39.32 -20.81 27.97
CA SER A 626 -38.50 -21.30 29.08
C SER A 626 -38.23 -22.81 28.91
N MET A 627 -37.32 -23.16 28.01
CA MET A 627 -36.89 -24.53 27.73
C MET A 627 -35.37 -24.56 27.66
N SER A 628 -34.75 -25.49 28.37
CA SER A 628 -33.29 -25.57 28.44
C SER A 628 -32.73 -26.14 27.15
N ASP A 629 -31.65 -25.49 26.70
CA ASP A 629 -30.73 -25.89 25.62
C ASP A 629 -31.28 -25.70 24.18
N GLY A 630 -30.38 -25.38 23.26
CA GLY A 630 -30.49 -25.81 21.85
C GLY A 630 -30.30 -24.76 20.74
N ASN A 631 -30.11 -25.28 19.53
CA ASN A 631 -30.00 -24.60 18.25
C ASN A 631 -31.37 -24.57 17.54
N PRO A 632 -32.21 -23.54 17.76
CA PRO A 632 -33.57 -23.51 17.23
C PRO A 632 -33.60 -23.31 15.71
N ASN A 633 -34.61 -23.88 15.05
CA ASN A 633 -34.89 -23.67 13.63
C ASN A 633 -36.41 -23.57 13.40
N TRP A 634 -36.82 -22.77 12.40
CA TRP A 634 -38.23 -22.50 12.10
C TRP A 634 -38.84 -23.55 11.18
N SER A 635 -40.11 -23.88 11.40
CA SER A 635 -40.91 -24.50 10.36
C SER A 635 -41.12 -23.52 9.19
N PRO A 636 -41.26 -24.00 7.94
CA PRO A 636 -41.46 -23.13 6.77
C PRO A 636 -42.66 -22.18 6.86
N ASP A 637 -43.69 -22.53 7.63
CA ASP A 637 -44.89 -21.72 7.88
C ASP A 637 -44.77 -20.72 9.04
N SER A 638 -43.59 -20.63 9.67
CA SER A 638 -43.30 -19.77 10.84
C SER A 638 -44.20 -20.00 12.06
N GLN A 639 -44.80 -21.21 12.20
CA GLN A 639 -45.70 -21.56 13.31
C GLN A 639 -45.08 -22.47 14.38
N LEU A 640 -44.05 -23.23 14.02
CA LEU A 640 -43.38 -24.18 14.88
C LEU A 640 -41.88 -23.88 14.94
N LEU A 641 -41.25 -24.34 16.03
CA LEU A 641 -39.80 -24.38 16.19
C LEU A 641 -39.38 -25.82 16.47
N VAL A 642 -38.27 -26.24 15.87
CA VAL A 642 -37.51 -27.43 16.30
C VAL A 642 -36.24 -26.99 16.99
N PHE A 643 -35.82 -27.72 18.02
CA PHE A 643 -34.62 -27.43 18.80
C PHE A 643 -34.17 -28.71 19.50
N ASP A 644 -32.90 -28.80 19.84
CA ASP A 644 -32.36 -29.86 20.69
C ASP A 644 -32.47 -29.50 22.17
N SER A 645 -32.71 -30.49 23.04
CA SER A 645 -32.87 -30.22 24.48
C SER A 645 -32.61 -31.44 25.35
N THR A 646 -32.15 -31.22 26.58
CA THR A 646 -31.97 -32.26 27.62
C THR A 646 -33.16 -32.38 28.59
N LEU A 647 -34.33 -31.81 28.24
CA LEU A 647 -35.48 -31.74 29.15
C LEU A 647 -35.98 -33.09 29.71
N SER A 648 -35.93 -34.19 28.95
CA SER A 648 -36.42 -35.50 29.39
C SER A 648 -35.33 -36.54 29.67
N SER A 649 -34.06 -36.25 29.38
CA SER A 649 -32.93 -37.19 29.47
C SER A 649 -31.61 -36.45 29.71
N THR A 650 -30.58 -37.17 30.15
CA THR A 650 -29.20 -36.64 30.21
C THR A 650 -28.54 -36.52 28.84
N THR A 651 -29.19 -37.03 27.78
CA THR A 651 -28.78 -36.91 26.39
C THR A 651 -29.74 -35.97 25.66
N ALA A 652 -29.21 -35.10 24.79
CA ALA A 652 -30.03 -34.20 24.00
C ALA A 652 -30.90 -34.98 23.01
N GLY A 653 -32.19 -34.64 22.94
CA GLY A 653 -33.12 -35.11 21.92
C GLY A 653 -33.72 -33.94 21.15
N ILE A 654 -34.35 -34.22 20.01
CA ILE A 654 -35.03 -33.20 19.20
C ILE A 654 -36.44 -32.99 19.72
N TYR A 655 -36.80 -31.73 19.95
CA TYR A 655 -38.11 -31.27 20.37
C TYR A 655 -38.73 -30.35 19.32
N MET A 656 -40.05 -30.26 19.38
CA MET A 656 -40.85 -29.37 18.56
C MET A 656 -41.87 -28.65 19.44
N ILE A 657 -42.11 -27.38 19.18
CA ILE A 657 -43.05 -26.55 19.93
C ILE A 657 -43.74 -25.54 19.01
N LYS A 658 -44.95 -25.11 19.37
CA LYS A 658 -45.56 -23.92 18.77
C LYS A 658 -44.84 -22.66 19.22
N VAL A 659 -44.80 -21.66 18.33
CA VAL A 659 -44.12 -20.38 18.57
C VAL A 659 -44.75 -19.58 19.73
N ASP A 660 -46.00 -19.87 20.09
CA ASP A 660 -46.67 -19.31 21.28
C ASP A 660 -46.29 -20.03 22.60
N GLY A 661 -45.37 -20.99 22.54
CA GLY A 661 -44.92 -21.78 23.68
C GLY A 661 -45.81 -22.99 24.02
N SER A 662 -46.86 -23.25 23.24
CA SER A 662 -47.79 -24.35 23.50
C SER A 662 -47.40 -25.66 22.81
N GLU A 663 -48.00 -26.76 23.28
CA GLU A 663 -47.89 -28.11 22.68
C GLU A 663 -46.45 -28.61 22.45
N PRO A 664 -45.55 -28.58 23.46
CA PRO A 664 -44.23 -29.19 23.31
C PRO A 664 -44.34 -30.69 23.06
N ARG A 665 -43.56 -31.17 22.09
CA ARG A 665 -43.49 -32.57 21.70
C ARG A 665 -42.03 -32.99 21.53
N GLN A 666 -41.63 -34.06 22.21
CA GLN A 666 -40.37 -34.74 21.92
C GLN A 666 -40.50 -35.57 20.64
N ILE A 667 -39.55 -35.42 19.72
CA ILE A 667 -39.52 -36.10 18.41
C ILE A 667 -38.61 -37.30 18.45
N THR A 668 -37.43 -37.18 19.09
CA THR A 668 -36.52 -38.30 19.29
C THR A 668 -36.41 -38.66 20.77
N ASP A 669 -36.55 -39.95 21.07
CA ASP A 669 -36.44 -40.52 22.42
C ASP A 669 -35.55 -41.77 22.35
N ASN A 670 -34.25 -41.56 22.51
CA ASN A 670 -33.23 -42.59 22.36
C ASN A 670 -31.99 -42.25 23.24
N PRO A 671 -31.06 -43.21 23.47
CA PRO A 671 -29.94 -43.01 24.37
C PRO A 671 -28.74 -42.26 23.73
N TRP A 672 -28.88 -41.77 22.50
CA TRP A 672 -27.85 -41.05 21.76
C TRP A 672 -28.11 -39.54 21.87
N MET A 673 -27.12 -38.74 21.51
CA MET A 673 -27.30 -37.30 21.36
C MET A 673 -27.84 -37.02 19.97
N ASP A 674 -28.98 -36.35 19.89
CA ASP A 674 -29.50 -35.77 18.67
C ASP A 674 -29.51 -34.23 18.81
N THR A 675 -28.78 -33.52 17.95
CA THR A 675 -28.58 -32.05 18.02
C THR A 675 -28.74 -31.37 16.66
N ASP A 676 -28.70 -30.03 16.64
CA ASP A 676 -28.68 -29.18 15.43
C ASP A 676 -29.79 -29.48 14.40
N PRO A 677 -31.08 -29.48 14.81
CA PRO A 677 -32.17 -29.76 13.89
C PRO A 677 -32.34 -28.64 12.86
N SER A 678 -32.63 -29.01 11.61
CA SER A 678 -32.92 -28.11 10.50
C SER A 678 -34.08 -28.63 9.68
N TRP A 679 -35.10 -27.78 9.48
CA TRP A 679 -36.32 -28.18 8.78
C TRP A 679 -36.10 -28.17 7.27
N SER A 680 -36.65 -29.16 6.57
CA SER A 680 -36.73 -29.09 5.11
C SER A 680 -37.69 -27.98 4.65
N PRO A 681 -37.42 -27.31 3.51
CA PRO A 681 -38.25 -26.20 3.03
C PRO A 681 -39.71 -26.59 2.73
N ASP A 682 -39.96 -27.87 2.39
CA ASP A 682 -41.29 -28.40 2.13
C ASP A 682 -42.05 -28.82 3.41
N GLY A 683 -41.41 -28.72 4.58
CA GLY A 683 -42.00 -29.05 5.86
C GLY A 683 -42.02 -30.55 6.20
N SER A 684 -41.55 -31.43 5.32
CA SER A 684 -41.76 -32.88 5.44
C SER A 684 -40.71 -33.60 6.29
N LYS A 685 -39.48 -33.05 6.38
CA LYS A 685 -38.31 -33.68 7.00
C LYS A 685 -37.56 -32.75 7.94
N ILE A 686 -36.76 -33.36 8.80
CA ILE A 686 -35.79 -32.69 9.68
C ILE A 686 -34.44 -33.35 9.42
N ALA A 687 -33.43 -32.55 9.09
CA ALA A 687 -32.02 -32.95 9.16
C ALA A 687 -31.50 -32.65 10.57
N PHE A 688 -30.63 -33.49 11.11
CA PHE A 688 -30.11 -33.33 12.47
C PHE A 688 -28.80 -34.12 12.63
N VAL A 689 -28.00 -33.76 13.62
CA VAL A 689 -26.77 -34.47 14.00
C VAL A 689 -27.12 -35.59 14.97
N SER A 690 -26.52 -36.77 14.83
CA SER A 690 -26.62 -37.83 15.82
C SER A 690 -25.30 -38.56 16.01
N ASN A 691 -25.01 -38.96 17.26
CA ASN A 691 -23.80 -39.74 17.58
C ASN A 691 -24.04 -41.25 17.70
N ARG A 692 -25.10 -41.76 17.07
CA ARG A 692 -25.61 -43.12 17.30
C ARG A 692 -24.74 -44.24 16.73
N ASP A 693 -23.81 -43.94 15.85
CA ASP A 693 -22.85 -44.88 15.26
C ASP A 693 -21.42 -44.77 15.84
N GLY A 694 -21.15 -43.74 16.65
CA GLY A 694 -19.92 -43.62 17.44
C GLY A 694 -19.30 -42.22 17.41
N ASP A 695 -19.63 -41.44 16.39
CA ASP A 695 -19.20 -40.07 16.11
C ASP A 695 -20.36 -39.25 15.54
N ASN A 696 -20.20 -37.93 15.43
CA ASN A 696 -21.28 -37.05 15.01
C ASN A 696 -21.49 -37.14 13.50
N GLU A 697 -22.67 -37.59 13.09
CA GLU A 697 -23.03 -37.75 11.68
C GLU A 697 -24.36 -37.06 11.38
N ILE A 698 -24.59 -36.68 10.12
CA ILE A 698 -25.83 -36.08 9.64
C ILE A 698 -26.87 -37.15 9.35
N PHE A 699 -28.04 -37.00 9.95
CA PHE A 699 -29.23 -37.82 9.74
C PHE A 699 -30.39 -36.99 9.23
N THR A 700 -31.36 -37.68 8.63
CA THR A 700 -32.68 -37.13 8.35
C THR A 700 -33.77 -38.01 8.94
N MET A 701 -34.93 -37.42 9.22
CA MET A 701 -36.15 -38.12 9.60
C MET A 701 -37.37 -37.37 9.06
N ASP A 702 -38.51 -38.05 9.00
CA ASP A 702 -39.79 -37.36 8.80
C ASP A 702 -40.11 -36.50 10.03
N VAL A 703 -40.86 -35.40 9.83
CA VAL A 703 -41.25 -34.46 10.89
C VAL A 703 -41.92 -35.12 12.12
N ASN A 704 -42.50 -36.31 11.95
CA ASN A 704 -43.13 -37.06 13.03
C ASN A 704 -42.17 -37.98 13.82
N GLY A 705 -40.88 -38.02 13.45
CA GLY A 705 -39.83 -38.87 14.03
C GLY A 705 -39.64 -40.23 13.35
N ALA A 706 -40.39 -40.54 12.30
CA ALA A 706 -40.26 -41.80 11.55
C ALA A 706 -39.17 -41.73 10.47
N ASN A 707 -38.85 -42.87 9.86
CA ASN A 707 -37.98 -42.99 8.69
C ASN A 707 -36.60 -42.33 8.87
N VAL A 708 -35.98 -42.58 10.01
CA VAL A 708 -34.61 -42.11 10.31
C VAL A 708 -33.61 -42.72 9.33
N GLN A 709 -32.84 -41.89 8.64
CA GLN A 709 -31.82 -42.27 7.67
C GLN A 709 -30.51 -41.54 7.96
N GLN A 710 -29.40 -42.28 7.95
CA GLN A 710 -28.05 -41.74 8.03
C GLN A 710 -27.61 -41.25 6.65
N LEU A 711 -27.08 -40.02 6.55
CA LEU A 711 -26.63 -39.42 5.30
C LEU A 711 -25.10 -39.40 5.15
N THR A 712 -24.38 -39.20 6.25
CA THR A 712 -22.91 -39.21 6.30
C THR A 712 -22.41 -40.39 7.14
N ASN A 713 -21.25 -40.95 6.78
CA ASN A 713 -20.64 -42.09 7.48
C ASN A 713 -19.13 -42.10 7.21
N ASN A 714 -18.38 -41.60 8.17
CA ASN A 714 -16.95 -41.40 8.12
C ASN A 714 -16.35 -41.50 9.53
N THR A 715 -15.20 -40.88 9.79
CA THR A 715 -14.54 -40.92 11.11
C THR A 715 -14.32 -39.52 11.69
N SER A 716 -15.00 -38.54 11.10
CA SER A 716 -14.81 -37.11 11.33
C SER A 716 -16.13 -36.53 11.81
N VAL A 717 -16.08 -35.38 12.46
CA VAL A 717 -17.24 -34.73 13.05
C VAL A 717 -18.00 -33.98 11.96
N ASP A 718 -19.23 -34.41 11.68
CA ASP A 718 -20.16 -33.70 10.82
C ASP A 718 -21.23 -32.97 11.66
N SER A 719 -21.48 -31.69 11.35
CA SER A 719 -22.34 -30.81 12.15
C SER A 719 -23.06 -29.72 11.33
N ASP A 720 -23.94 -28.96 11.98
CA ASP A 720 -24.65 -27.80 11.41
C ASP A 720 -25.34 -28.04 10.04
N PRO A 721 -26.21 -29.05 9.88
CA PRO A 721 -26.88 -29.28 8.61
C PRO A 721 -27.88 -28.16 8.28
N VAL A 722 -27.88 -27.70 7.04
CA VAL A 722 -28.88 -26.76 6.49
C VAL A 722 -29.33 -27.19 5.11
N TRP A 723 -30.64 -27.15 4.87
CA TRP A 723 -31.23 -27.50 3.58
C TRP A 723 -31.08 -26.35 2.59
N SER A 724 -30.82 -26.68 1.32
CA SER A 724 -31.04 -25.73 0.23
C SER A 724 -32.53 -25.40 0.12
N HIS A 725 -32.87 -24.19 -0.34
CA HIS A 725 -34.26 -23.75 -0.45
C HIS A 725 -35.17 -24.67 -1.26
N ASN A 726 -34.64 -25.30 -2.31
CA ASN A 726 -35.39 -26.25 -3.14
C ASN A 726 -35.46 -27.67 -2.54
N GLY A 727 -34.84 -27.92 -1.38
CA GLY A 727 -34.80 -29.21 -0.70
C GLY A 727 -33.93 -30.27 -1.41
N ALA A 728 -33.18 -29.90 -2.45
CA ALA A 728 -32.39 -30.84 -3.24
C ALA A 728 -31.02 -31.15 -2.62
N HIS A 729 -30.48 -30.23 -1.82
CA HIS A 729 -29.15 -30.34 -1.24
C HIS A 729 -29.16 -30.01 0.25
N ILE A 730 -28.09 -30.43 0.93
CA ILE A 730 -27.79 -30.10 2.32
C ILE A 730 -26.35 -29.61 2.40
N ALA A 731 -26.14 -28.44 3.01
CA ALA A 731 -24.81 -27.98 3.42
C ALA A 731 -24.59 -28.34 4.88
N PHE A 732 -23.35 -28.66 5.24
CA PHE A 732 -22.97 -29.05 6.59
C PHE A 732 -21.49 -28.76 6.84
N VAL A 733 -21.08 -28.73 8.09
CA VAL A 733 -19.67 -28.57 8.49
C VAL A 733 -19.04 -29.93 8.67
N SER A 734 -17.81 -30.13 8.18
CA SER A 734 -17.02 -31.34 8.46
C SER A 734 -15.57 -31.01 8.76
N ASP A 735 -14.95 -31.73 9.69
CA ASP A 735 -13.51 -31.62 10.00
C ASP A 735 -12.63 -32.65 9.26
N ARG A 736 -13.21 -33.35 8.27
CA ARG A 736 -12.55 -34.46 7.55
C ARG A 736 -11.26 -34.10 6.81
N ASP A 737 -11.03 -32.81 6.56
CA ASP A 737 -9.82 -32.29 5.91
C ASP A 737 -8.76 -31.76 6.90
N GLY A 738 -8.97 -31.92 8.21
CA GLY A 738 -8.05 -31.49 9.26
C GLY A 738 -8.36 -30.12 9.87
N ASN A 739 -9.40 -29.45 9.35
CA ASN A 739 -10.02 -28.21 9.82
C ASN A 739 -11.50 -28.24 9.45
N ASN A 740 -12.32 -27.43 10.12
CA ASN A 740 -13.74 -27.33 9.82
C ASN A 740 -13.95 -26.65 8.46
N GLU A 741 -14.65 -27.32 7.56
CA GLU A 741 -14.91 -26.89 6.19
C GLU A 741 -16.40 -27.05 5.87
N ILE A 742 -16.92 -26.26 4.92
CA ILE A 742 -18.29 -26.42 4.45
C ILE A 742 -18.33 -27.47 3.34
N TYR A 743 -19.21 -28.43 3.54
CA TYR A 743 -19.52 -29.51 2.60
C TYR A 743 -20.94 -29.38 2.07
N VAL A 744 -21.14 -29.82 0.84
CA VAL A 744 -22.45 -29.92 0.19
C VAL A 744 -22.70 -31.37 -0.25
N MET A 745 -23.94 -31.82 -0.09
CA MET A 745 -24.41 -33.12 -0.58
C MET A 745 -25.83 -33.04 -1.14
N ASN A 746 -26.22 -34.05 -1.90
CA ASN A 746 -27.62 -34.26 -2.24
C ASN A 746 -28.43 -34.61 -0.97
N ALA A 747 -29.72 -34.28 -0.95
CA ALA A 747 -30.62 -34.58 0.16
C ALA A 747 -30.74 -36.07 0.54
N ASP A 748 -30.33 -36.98 -0.35
CA ASP A 748 -30.28 -38.42 -0.10
C ASP A 748 -28.94 -38.91 0.50
N GLY A 749 -27.99 -38.00 0.72
CA GLY A 749 -26.67 -38.25 1.28
C GLY A 749 -25.57 -38.51 0.24
N SER A 750 -25.91 -38.57 -1.05
CA SER A 750 -24.94 -38.79 -2.13
C SER A 750 -24.22 -37.50 -2.55
N ASN A 751 -23.13 -37.62 -3.31
CA ASN A 751 -22.33 -36.51 -3.85
C ASN A 751 -21.79 -35.52 -2.80
N GLN A 752 -21.31 -36.02 -1.67
CA GLN A 752 -20.64 -35.19 -0.66
C GLN A 752 -19.32 -34.63 -1.21
N HIS A 753 -19.14 -33.32 -1.14
CA HIS A 753 -17.90 -32.64 -1.57
C HIS A 753 -17.65 -31.36 -0.77
N ASN A 754 -16.37 -31.03 -0.57
CA ASN A 754 -15.93 -29.78 0.06
C ASN A 754 -16.14 -28.62 -0.93
N VAL A 755 -16.68 -27.50 -0.47
CA VAL A 755 -16.91 -26.28 -1.26
C VAL A 755 -16.10 -25.07 -0.80
N THR A 756 -15.41 -25.12 0.34
CA THR A 756 -14.58 -23.99 0.83
C THR A 756 -13.08 -24.24 0.63
N ASN A 757 -12.56 -25.41 0.99
CA ASN A 757 -11.17 -25.85 0.87
C ASN A 757 -10.13 -24.76 1.21
N THR A 758 -10.12 -24.28 2.45
CA THR A 758 -9.24 -23.20 2.90
C THR A 758 -8.35 -23.63 4.07
N PRO A 759 -7.34 -22.85 4.51
CA PRO A 759 -6.63 -23.12 5.75
C PRO A 759 -7.36 -22.57 7.01
N HIS A 760 -8.58 -22.07 6.86
CA HIS A 760 -9.35 -21.40 7.91
C HIS A 760 -10.28 -22.40 8.63
N GLN A 761 -11.15 -21.91 9.51
CA GLN A 761 -12.19 -22.78 10.06
C GLN A 761 -13.54 -22.16 9.74
N GLU A 762 -14.39 -22.95 9.10
CA GLU A 762 -15.69 -22.55 8.61
C GLU A 762 -16.81 -23.14 9.47
N TYR A 763 -17.81 -22.32 9.80
CA TYR A 763 -18.88 -22.67 10.72
C TYR A 763 -20.22 -22.08 10.29
N CYS A 764 -21.31 -22.66 10.82
CA CYS A 764 -22.68 -22.17 10.67
C CYS A 764 -23.05 -21.82 9.21
N PRO A 765 -23.03 -22.79 8.27
CA PRO A 765 -23.61 -22.55 6.96
C PRO A 765 -25.10 -22.18 7.12
N ASP A 766 -25.55 -21.22 6.34
CA ASP A 766 -26.96 -20.93 6.11
C ASP A 766 -27.18 -20.79 4.61
N TRP A 767 -28.07 -21.62 4.08
CA TRP A 767 -28.35 -21.64 2.65
C TRP A 767 -29.46 -20.63 2.36
N PHE A 768 -29.25 -19.84 1.31
CA PHE A 768 -30.21 -18.88 0.81
C PHE A 768 -31.62 -19.47 0.71
N GLY A 769 -32.62 -18.71 1.20
CA GLY A 769 -34.05 -19.00 1.11
C GLY A 769 -34.76 -18.01 0.18
N VAL A 770 -35.68 -18.49 -0.66
CA VAL A 770 -36.71 -17.65 -1.31
C VAL A 770 -38.09 -18.18 -0.92
N ARG A 771 -39.15 -17.48 -1.32
CA ARG A 771 -40.54 -17.91 -1.16
C ARG A 771 -41.07 -18.65 -2.38
#